data_AF-A0A5A7RMD0-F1
#
_entry.id   AF-A0A5A7RMD0-F1
#
_cell.length_a   1.000
_cell.length_b   1.000
_cell.length_c   1.000
_cell.angle_alpha   90.00
_cell.angle_beta   90.00
_cell.angle_gamma   90.00
#
_symmetry.space_group_name_H-M   'P 1'
#
loop_
_entity.id
_entity.type
_entity.pdbx_description
1 polymer ?
#
loop_
_entity_poly.entity_id
_entity_poly.type
_entity_poly.pdbx_seq_one_letter_code
_entity_poly.pdbx_strand_id
1 'polypeptide(L)'
;MERKKMAVLLAIALIIPLLTGCVERFEEVEGFSTEIVDKIHSERNEGAIPIVVSDSNPFYALIATPISLYYDEDGMHVEALLVENITNPSKPVLRFKQFYPASYIEVRDGSPENVSIEINKIWKKSNAALLIEDSRRGYELGVVATPIASYLNIPIFVTNDTNNIRSILKKLGVKYTFICGDLKGYEITWKFRNDDEITDFLIELIKKKFDDVKYITITNPMDAFMPEVLNETTFHFEGTVDSVAILPSTILSTLKGFLSPGHHNFTIPEGYKYALIKIDLVNLNSQDVEDLGDYLTLFGGPRIEDLPPEQQQYELVQITTMAGIPERDSNGRIVKDKVHYETILYDRDGVTYDLYVMGTWLAQKQGSYKLNITVESLENPYMPSMKKLSSIAPYLTAYRKGIIFAKPDFAFAATDNVTVNGETCPGFYLPRKNPKLAVASNEHVLEIHNMLNNLLAKIANISVDNLKELRDYYAENPVYIALVGDATMIPQYIYENPDTPLDDPMVIYYFGYGTPSDYIYGNIDPKLDDIKNDSYTKWPYQENIVARITGWDVQDASALIARTVFYEEMVKTLDEWKRTATVQTGCGTDFQKIPVLEQIKNILAPLLGGHAGDPMKFPSGATRFSGDYVASVIGERRI
;
A
#
# COMPACT_ATOMS: atom_id res chain seq x y z
N MET A 1 24.01 -36.36 -63.73
CA MET A 1 22.90 -35.41 -63.48
C MET A 1 23.30 -34.07 -64.09
N GLU A 2 22.64 -33.65 -65.16
CA GLU A 2 23.11 -32.62 -66.10
C GLU A 2 23.12 -31.19 -65.51
N ARG A 3 24.07 -30.36 -65.96
CA ARG A 3 24.26 -28.94 -65.56
C ARG A 3 22.97 -28.09 -65.52
N LYS A 4 21.94 -28.44 -66.30
CA LYS A 4 20.62 -27.79 -66.27
C LYS A 4 19.84 -28.03 -64.96
N LYS A 5 19.95 -29.22 -64.33
CA LYS A 5 19.31 -29.49 -63.03
C LYS A 5 19.98 -28.74 -61.88
N MET A 6 21.29 -28.51 -61.98
CA MET A 6 22.06 -27.79 -60.96
C MET A 6 21.80 -26.27 -61.01
N ALA A 7 21.63 -25.70 -62.21
CA ALA A 7 21.23 -24.30 -62.38
C ALA A 7 19.79 -24.04 -61.88
N VAL A 8 18.87 -24.98 -62.09
CA VAL A 8 17.50 -24.91 -61.57
C VAL A 8 17.46 -25.06 -60.05
N LEU A 9 18.28 -25.95 -59.46
CA LEU A 9 18.41 -26.08 -58.00
C LEU A 9 19.05 -24.83 -57.35
N LEU A 10 20.03 -24.20 -57.98
CA LEU A 10 20.62 -22.93 -57.51
C LEU A 10 19.65 -21.75 -57.64
N ALA A 11 18.88 -21.69 -58.73
CA ALA A 11 17.84 -20.68 -58.89
C ALA A 11 16.70 -20.89 -57.87
N ILE A 12 16.29 -22.13 -57.61
CA ILE A 12 15.30 -22.45 -56.57
C ILE A 12 15.86 -22.15 -55.18
N ALA A 13 17.14 -22.44 -54.89
CA ALA A 13 17.79 -22.11 -53.61
C ALA A 13 17.97 -20.60 -53.38
N LEU A 14 18.11 -19.80 -54.45
CA LEU A 14 18.14 -18.33 -54.37
C LEU A 14 16.74 -17.71 -54.28
N ILE A 15 15.69 -18.42 -54.73
CA ILE A 15 14.29 -17.96 -54.67
C ILE A 15 13.61 -18.42 -53.37
N ILE A 16 14.10 -19.48 -52.69
CA ILE A 16 13.54 -19.95 -51.41
C ILE A 16 13.55 -18.85 -50.31
N PRO A 17 14.59 -18.02 -50.13
CA PRO A 17 14.54 -16.89 -49.19
C PRO A 17 13.60 -15.75 -49.60
N LEU A 18 13.16 -15.73 -50.87
CA LEU A 18 12.20 -14.76 -51.42
C LEU A 18 10.75 -15.31 -51.38
N LEU A 19 10.55 -16.61 -51.14
CA LEU A 19 9.24 -17.28 -51.10
C LEU A 19 8.83 -17.78 -49.71
N THR A 20 9.75 -17.85 -48.74
CA THR A 20 9.40 -17.91 -47.31
C THR A 20 9.24 -16.48 -46.82
N GLY A 21 7.99 -16.06 -46.57
CA GLY A 21 7.61 -14.69 -46.27
C GLY A 21 8.58 -13.96 -45.33
N CYS A 22 8.79 -12.66 -45.61
CA CYS A 22 9.63 -11.73 -44.87
C CYS A 22 9.71 -12.08 -43.38
N VAL A 23 10.73 -12.85 -42.98
CA VAL A 23 11.12 -12.95 -41.58
C VAL A 23 11.82 -11.64 -41.30
N GLU A 24 11.04 -10.63 -40.94
CA GLU A 24 11.56 -9.32 -40.55
C GLU A 24 12.53 -9.53 -39.37
N ARG A 25 13.81 -9.21 -39.61
CA ARG A 25 14.87 -9.34 -38.61
C ARG A 25 14.87 -8.11 -37.72
N PHE A 26 14.78 -8.32 -36.42
CA PHE A 26 15.19 -7.36 -35.39
C PHE A 26 16.51 -7.84 -34.76
N GLU A 27 17.24 -6.92 -34.15
CA GLU A 27 18.49 -7.16 -33.43
C GLU A 27 18.23 -7.00 -31.93
N GLU A 28 18.40 -8.08 -31.16
CA GLU A 28 18.37 -8.00 -29.69
C GLU A 28 19.75 -7.61 -29.16
N VAL A 29 19.77 -6.65 -28.25
CA VAL A 29 20.97 -6.16 -27.56
C VAL A 29 20.77 -6.27 -26.05
N GLU A 30 21.88 -6.39 -25.31
CA GLU A 30 21.90 -6.52 -23.86
C GLU A 30 22.78 -5.44 -23.22
N GLY A 31 22.51 -5.11 -21.95
CA GLY A 31 23.28 -4.13 -21.18
C GLY A 31 23.07 -2.67 -21.59
N PHE A 32 23.74 -1.75 -20.89
CA PHE A 32 23.68 -0.32 -21.18
C PHE A 32 24.63 0.07 -22.32
N SER A 33 24.18 0.92 -23.25
CA SER A 33 25.00 1.45 -24.35
C SER A 33 24.93 2.97 -24.41
N THR A 34 26.01 3.63 -23.97
CA THR A 34 26.15 5.09 -24.00
C THR A 34 25.97 5.66 -25.40
N GLU A 35 26.57 5.03 -26.41
CA GLU A 35 26.50 5.50 -27.80
C GLU A 35 25.08 5.50 -28.35
N ILE A 36 24.27 4.49 -27.97
CA ILE A 36 22.89 4.43 -28.45
C ILE A 36 22.00 5.38 -27.65
N VAL A 37 22.15 5.43 -26.33
CA VAL A 37 21.37 6.35 -25.47
C VAL A 37 21.57 7.80 -25.88
N ASP A 38 22.79 8.22 -26.21
CA ASP A 38 23.09 9.57 -26.69
C ASP A 38 22.46 9.90 -28.07
N LYS A 39 22.00 8.90 -28.83
CA LYS A 39 21.30 9.06 -30.12
C LYS A 39 19.78 9.06 -29.97
N ILE A 40 19.25 8.82 -28.77
CA ILE A 40 17.79 8.81 -28.53
C ILE A 40 17.31 10.25 -28.43
N HIS A 41 16.48 10.64 -29.40
CA HIS A 41 15.83 11.94 -29.43
C HIS A 41 14.34 11.80 -29.72
N SER A 42 13.57 12.71 -29.12
CA SER A 42 12.14 12.81 -29.28
C SER A 42 11.73 14.26 -29.52
N GLU A 43 10.68 14.44 -30.32
CA GLU A 43 10.02 15.72 -30.57
C GLU A 43 8.55 15.58 -30.18
N ARG A 44 8.07 16.48 -29.32
CA ARG A 44 6.68 16.48 -28.84
C ARG A 44 5.88 17.61 -29.50
N ASN A 45 4.59 17.38 -29.69
CA ASN A 45 3.62 18.41 -30.09
C ASN A 45 3.24 19.31 -28.90
N GLU A 46 3.28 18.76 -27.69
CA GLU A 46 2.89 19.42 -26.44
C GLU A 46 3.90 19.10 -25.33
N GLY A 47 4.03 20.00 -24.35
CA GLY A 47 4.92 19.83 -23.20
C GLY A 47 4.42 18.78 -22.21
N ALA A 48 4.74 18.96 -20.92
CA ALA A 48 4.13 18.16 -19.87
C ALA A 48 2.66 18.56 -19.74
N ILE A 49 1.78 17.60 -19.43
CA ILE A 49 0.34 17.84 -19.39
C ILE A 49 -0.24 17.32 -18.06
N PRO A 50 -1.10 18.10 -17.37
CA PRO A 50 -1.89 17.63 -16.25
C PRO A 50 -2.83 16.51 -16.72
N ILE A 51 -2.78 15.36 -16.07
CA ILE A 51 -3.60 14.21 -16.43
C ILE A 51 -4.22 13.54 -15.21
N VAL A 52 -5.42 13.03 -15.43
CA VAL A 52 -6.16 12.20 -14.51
C VAL A 52 -6.43 10.87 -15.21
N VAL A 53 -6.05 9.78 -14.58
CA VAL A 53 -6.30 8.43 -15.09
C VAL A 53 -7.22 7.65 -14.16
N SER A 54 -8.07 6.81 -14.74
CA SER A 54 -8.96 5.95 -13.98
C SER A 54 -8.16 4.93 -13.15
N ASP A 55 -8.57 4.73 -11.90
CA ASP A 55 -8.05 3.68 -11.01
C ASP A 55 -8.44 2.27 -11.46
N SER A 56 -9.31 2.13 -12.47
CA SER A 56 -9.80 0.85 -12.97
C SER A 56 -8.72 -0.02 -13.59
N ASN A 57 -7.67 0.58 -14.19
CA ASN A 57 -6.59 -0.17 -14.83
C ASN A 57 -5.21 0.40 -14.43
N PRO A 58 -4.32 -0.43 -13.83
CA PRO A 58 -3.04 0.06 -13.29
C PRO A 58 -2.04 0.48 -14.39
N PHE A 59 -2.20 0.05 -15.65
CA PHE A 59 -1.33 0.47 -16.75
C PHE A 59 -1.50 1.95 -17.12
N TYR A 60 -2.67 2.55 -16.85
CA TYR A 60 -2.91 3.93 -17.27
C TYR A 60 -1.93 4.91 -16.62
N ALA A 61 -1.60 4.71 -15.34
CA ALA A 61 -0.62 5.54 -14.65
C ALA A 61 0.80 5.37 -15.22
N LEU A 62 1.17 4.16 -15.63
CA LEU A 62 2.45 3.90 -16.31
C LEU A 62 2.53 4.66 -17.63
N ILE A 63 1.50 4.53 -18.48
CA ILE A 63 1.40 5.23 -19.78
C ILE A 63 1.46 6.76 -19.59
N ALA A 64 0.77 7.27 -18.58
CA ALA A 64 0.66 8.69 -18.29
C ALA A 64 1.93 9.31 -17.69
N THR A 65 2.79 8.52 -17.05
CA THR A 65 4.00 9.01 -16.38
C THR A 65 4.91 9.85 -17.30
N PRO A 66 5.39 9.36 -18.47
CA PRO A 66 6.22 10.15 -19.40
C PRO A 66 5.46 11.28 -20.13
N ILE A 67 4.15 11.36 -19.96
CA ILE A 67 3.32 12.44 -20.48
C ILE A 67 3.34 13.63 -19.54
N SER A 68 3.11 13.37 -18.26
CA SER A 68 3.11 14.40 -17.21
C SER A 68 4.50 14.72 -16.68
N LEU A 69 5.50 13.86 -16.93
CA LEU A 69 6.84 14.06 -16.42
C LEU A 69 7.89 13.51 -17.38
N TYR A 70 8.74 14.38 -17.91
CA TYR A 70 9.85 13.96 -18.77
C TYR A 70 11.06 14.87 -18.66
N TYR A 71 12.17 14.43 -19.25
CA TYR A 71 13.42 15.17 -19.32
C TYR A 71 13.86 15.39 -20.76
N ASP A 72 14.31 16.61 -21.07
CA ASP A 72 14.97 16.95 -22.33
C ASP A 72 16.22 17.82 -22.08
N GLU A 73 16.69 18.54 -23.10
CA GLU A 73 17.87 19.41 -23.01
C GLU A 73 17.65 20.62 -22.07
N ASP A 74 16.40 21.07 -21.89
CA ASP A 74 16.03 22.18 -20.99
C ASP A 74 15.84 21.73 -19.54
N GLY A 75 15.82 20.41 -19.29
CA GLY A 75 15.75 19.81 -17.97
C GLY A 75 14.45 19.06 -17.73
N MET A 76 13.93 19.15 -16.50
CA MET A 76 12.73 18.44 -16.07
C MET A 76 11.47 19.25 -16.40
N HIS A 77 10.51 18.60 -17.04
CA HIS A 77 9.15 19.12 -17.27
C HIS A 77 8.18 18.28 -16.46
N VAL A 78 7.39 18.90 -15.58
CA VAL A 78 6.50 18.19 -14.66
C VAL A 78 5.14 18.87 -14.56
N GLU A 79 4.10 18.05 -14.64
CA GLU A 79 2.70 18.39 -14.44
C GLU A 79 2.01 17.31 -13.60
N ALA A 80 0.83 17.63 -13.05
CA ALA A 80 0.13 16.74 -12.13
C ALA A 80 -0.36 15.44 -12.80
N LEU A 81 -0.02 14.30 -12.21
CA LEU A 81 -0.60 12.99 -12.51
C LEU A 81 -1.43 12.52 -11.31
N LEU A 82 -2.73 12.36 -11.53
CA LEU A 82 -3.67 11.85 -10.53
C LEU A 82 -4.25 10.52 -11.01
N VAL A 83 -4.46 9.61 -10.07
CA VAL A 83 -5.25 8.38 -10.28
C VAL A 83 -6.56 8.55 -9.53
N GLU A 84 -7.70 8.28 -10.16
CA GLU A 84 -9.00 8.47 -9.51
C GLU A 84 -10.04 7.44 -9.91
N ASN A 85 -10.93 7.11 -8.98
CA ASN A 85 -12.20 6.51 -9.34
C ASN A 85 -13.08 7.62 -9.91
N ILE A 86 -13.23 7.64 -11.24
CA ILE A 86 -13.89 8.71 -11.98
C ILE A 86 -15.34 8.94 -11.51
N THR A 87 -16.00 7.90 -10.99
CA THR A 87 -17.39 7.98 -10.52
C THR A 87 -17.54 8.33 -9.04
N ASN A 88 -16.52 8.02 -8.23
CA ASN A 88 -16.49 8.34 -6.82
C ASN A 88 -15.07 8.73 -6.36
N PRO A 89 -14.57 9.91 -6.78
CA PRO A 89 -13.19 10.31 -6.52
C PRO A 89 -12.92 10.48 -5.03
N SER A 90 -11.73 10.10 -4.59
CA SER A 90 -11.35 10.28 -3.18
C SER A 90 -11.27 11.76 -2.77
N LYS A 91 -11.56 12.04 -1.49
CA LYS A 91 -11.51 13.42 -0.97
C LYS A 91 -10.14 14.08 -1.16
N PRO A 92 -9.00 13.39 -0.95
CA PRO A 92 -7.68 13.95 -1.26
C PRO A 92 -7.52 14.41 -2.72
N VAL A 93 -7.98 13.63 -3.70
CA VAL A 93 -7.93 13.99 -5.13
C VAL A 93 -8.76 15.25 -5.39
N LEU A 94 -10.01 15.28 -4.91
CA LEU A 94 -10.89 16.45 -5.06
C LEU A 94 -10.28 17.71 -4.44
N ARG A 95 -9.68 17.57 -3.26
CA ARG A 95 -9.03 18.69 -2.57
C ARG A 95 -7.79 19.16 -3.32
N PHE A 96 -6.99 18.27 -3.92
CA PHE A 96 -5.86 18.68 -4.75
C PHE A 96 -6.32 19.52 -5.95
N LYS A 97 -7.32 19.04 -6.72
CA LYS A 97 -7.86 19.76 -7.88
C LYS A 97 -8.40 21.16 -7.54
N GLN A 98 -8.85 21.39 -6.30
CA GLN A 98 -9.27 22.71 -5.83
C GLN A 98 -8.10 23.69 -5.64
N PHE A 99 -6.96 23.22 -5.14
CA PHE A 99 -5.77 24.04 -4.93
C PHE A 99 -4.85 24.12 -6.16
N TYR A 100 -5.02 23.18 -7.10
CA TYR A 100 -4.31 23.12 -8.36
C TYR A 100 -5.30 23.07 -9.53
N PRO A 101 -5.99 24.18 -9.85
CA PRO A 101 -6.94 24.21 -10.96
C PRO A 101 -6.22 24.18 -12.31
N ALA A 102 -6.42 23.10 -13.07
CA ALA A 102 -5.85 22.92 -14.40
C ALA A 102 -6.85 22.24 -15.36
N SER A 103 -6.58 22.32 -16.66
CA SER A 103 -7.31 21.56 -17.69
C SER A 103 -6.70 20.17 -17.82
N TYR A 104 -7.25 19.21 -17.10
CA TYR A 104 -6.76 17.83 -17.11
C TYR A 104 -7.20 17.08 -18.36
N ILE A 105 -6.27 16.32 -18.97
CA ILE A 105 -6.65 15.21 -19.84
C ILE A 105 -7.19 14.10 -18.94
N GLU A 106 -8.34 13.52 -19.31
CA GLU A 106 -8.95 12.42 -18.56
C GLU A 106 -8.90 11.13 -19.36
N VAL A 107 -8.29 10.09 -18.79
CA VAL A 107 -8.30 8.72 -19.32
C VAL A 107 -9.26 7.90 -18.47
N ARG A 108 -10.46 7.66 -18.99
CA ARG A 108 -11.56 7.03 -18.24
C ARG A 108 -11.68 5.54 -18.50
N ASP A 109 -11.66 5.14 -19.77
CA ASP A 109 -11.95 3.78 -20.24
C ASP A 109 -11.10 3.40 -21.48
N GLY A 110 -11.23 2.14 -21.91
CA GLY A 110 -10.50 1.57 -23.05
C GLY A 110 -9.47 0.50 -22.66
N SER A 111 -9.01 -0.31 -23.62
CA SER A 111 -7.89 -1.21 -23.35
C SER A 111 -6.60 -0.40 -23.14
N PRO A 112 -5.64 -0.89 -22.33
CA PRO A 112 -4.31 -0.27 -22.22
C PRO A 112 -3.66 -0.01 -23.59
N GLU A 113 -3.86 -0.92 -24.55
CA GLU A 113 -3.39 -0.75 -25.93
C GLU A 113 -3.98 0.48 -26.59
N ASN A 114 -5.32 0.61 -26.62
CA ASN A 114 -5.98 1.75 -27.25
C ASN A 114 -5.62 3.07 -26.55
N VAL A 115 -5.65 3.08 -25.22
CA VAL A 115 -5.26 4.26 -24.43
C VAL A 115 -3.85 4.69 -24.77
N SER A 116 -2.89 3.76 -24.78
CA SER A 116 -1.49 4.06 -25.11
C SER A 116 -1.35 4.61 -26.54
N ILE A 117 -2.07 4.06 -27.51
CA ILE A 117 -2.06 4.55 -28.90
C ILE A 117 -2.62 5.97 -28.98
N GLU A 118 -3.74 6.24 -28.32
CA GLU A 118 -4.41 7.53 -28.42
C GLU A 118 -3.62 8.65 -27.76
N ILE A 119 -3.11 8.40 -26.56
CA ILE A 119 -2.46 9.44 -25.76
C ILE A 119 -1.03 9.73 -26.23
N ASN A 120 -0.35 8.76 -26.82
CA ASN A 120 0.98 8.97 -27.40
C ASN A 120 0.98 9.82 -28.68
N LYS A 121 -0.18 10.31 -29.15
CA LYS A 121 -0.25 11.33 -30.23
C LYS A 121 0.44 12.65 -29.83
N ILE A 122 0.78 12.83 -28.55
CA ILE A 122 1.61 13.92 -28.04
C ILE A 122 3.01 13.91 -28.67
N TRP A 123 3.57 12.74 -29.04
CA TRP A 123 4.84 12.69 -29.74
C TRP A 123 4.65 12.92 -31.24
N LYS A 124 5.41 13.87 -31.79
CA LYS A 124 5.53 14.08 -33.24
C LYS A 124 6.52 13.09 -33.86
N LYS A 125 7.63 12.85 -33.16
CA LYS A 125 8.68 11.91 -33.54
C LYS A 125 9.32 11.35 -32.27
N SER A 126 9.70 10.09 -32.29
CA SER A 126 10.56 9.52 -31.25
C SER A 126 11.36 8.38 -31.84
N ASN A 127 12.68 8.40 -31.62
CA ASN A 127 13.55 7.35 -32.11
C ASN A 127 13.58 6.11 -31.20
N ALA A 128 12.93 6.16 -30.05
CA ALA A 128 12.79 5.02 -29.16
C ALA A 128 11.37 4.89 -28.59
N ALA A 129 11.02 3.71 -28.08
CA ALA A 129 9.76 3.48 -27.37
C ALA A 129 9.95 2.42 -26.29
N LEU A 130 9.19 2.53 -25.19
CA LEU A 130 9.04 1.45 -24.21
C LEU A 130 7.77 0.68 -24.56
N LEU A 131 7.90 -0.63 -24.76
CA LEU A 131 6.80 -1.54 -25.05
C LEU A 131 6.56 -2.41 -23.82
N ILE A 132 5.31 -2.49 -23.39
CA ILE A 132 4.91 -3.27 -22.22
C ILE A 132 3.84 -4.27 -22.67
N GLU A 133 4.03 -5.54 -22.35
CA GLU A 133 3.01 -6.57 -22.58
C GLU A 133 1.76 -6.28 -21.73
N ASP A 134 0.55 -6.42 -22.29
CA ASP A 134 -0.71 -6.29 -21.54
C ASP A 134 -0.98 -7.57 -20.72
N SER A 135 -0.07 -7.85 -19.80
CA SER A 135 -0.04 -9.03 -18.93
C SER A 135 0.46 -8.66 -17.54
N ARG A 136 0.23 -9.53 -16.54
CA ARG A 136 0.79 -9.33 -15.19
C ARG A 136 2.31 -9.21 -15.21
N ARG A 137 3.00 -10.09 -15.94
CA ARG A 137 4.47 -10.03 -16.10
C ARG A 137 4.91 -8.73 -16.77
N GLY A 138 4.19 -8.30 -17.80
CA GLY A 138 4.42 -7.01 -18.46
C GLY A 138 4.30 -5.85 -17.49
N TYR A 139 3.24 -5.83 -16.66
CA TYR A 139 3.07 -4.82 -15.62
C TYR A 139 4.20 -4.83 -14.59
N GLU A 140 4.58 -6.00 -14.07
CA GLU A 140 5.64 -6.15 -13.07
C GLU A 140 6.97 -5.54 -13.55
N LEU A 141 7.38 -5.86 -14.78
CA LEU A 141 8.57 -5.26 -15.41
C LEU A 141 8.34 -3.79 -15.79
N GLY A 142 7.13 -3.46 -16.26
CA GLY A 142 6.74 -2.13 -16.70
C GLY A 142 6.79 -1.08 -15.58
N VAL A 143 6.41 -1.45 -14.35
CA VAL A 143 6.57 -0.58 -13.17
C VAL A 143 8.04 -0.18 -13.02
N VAL A 144 8.97 -1.14 -13.08
CA VAL A 144 10.40 -0.87 -12.93
C VAL A 144 10.96 -0.06 -14.11
N ALA A 145 10.52 -0.34 -15.34
CA ALA A 145 11.06 0.28 -16.55
C ALA A 145 10.47 1.66 -16.89
N THR A 146 9.28 2.00 -16.40
CA THR A 146 8.59 3.26 -16.74
C THR A 146 9.43 4.53 -16.53
N PRO A 147 10.30 4.65 -15.51
CA PRO A 147 11.22 5.79 -15.38
C PRO A 147 12.15 5.98 -16.60
N ILE A 148 12.56 4.91 -17.29
CA ILE A 148 13.34 4.99 -18.54
C ILE A 148 12.60 5.86 -19.56
N ALA A 149 11.28 5.70 -19.67
CA ALA A 149 10.47 6.45 -20.61
C ALA A 149 10.46 7.95 -20.30
N SER A 150 10.44 8.32 -19.02
CA SER A 150 10.49 9.72 -18.57
C SER A 150 11.87 10.32 -18.80
N TYR A 151 12.93 9.59 -18.43
CA TYR A 151 14.31 10.05 -18.56
C TYR A 151 14.77 10.18 -20.02
N LEU A 152 14.23 9.36 -20.93
CA LEU A 152 14.54 9.43 -22.35
C LEU A 152 13.50 10.22 -23.16
N ASN A 153 12.42 10.68 -22.53
CA ASN A 153 11.29 11.35 -23.19
C ASN A 153 10.73 10.51 -24.36
N ILE A 154 10.40 9.25 -24.11
CA ILE A 154 9.92 8.30 -25.13
C ILE A 154 8.49 7.83 -24.80
N PRO A 155 7.68 7.49 -25.81
CA PRO A 155 6.33 6.97 -25.61
C PRO A 155 6.34 5.57 -24.99
N ILE A 156 5.29 5.26 -24.23
CA ILE A 156 4.99 3.92 -23.71
C ILE A 156 3.82 3.32 -24.47
N PHE A 157 4.01 2.18 -25.14
CA PHE A 157 2.91 1.43 -25.73
C PHE A 157 2.66 0.15 -24.94
N VAL A 158 1.40 -0.10 -24.59
CA VAL A 158 0.98 -1.36 -24.01
C VAL A 158 0.35 -2.20 -25.12
N THR A 159 0.71 -3.47 -25.29
CA THR A 159 0.16 -4.32 -26.36
C THR A 159 0.42 -5.80 -26.07
N ASN A 160 -0.36 -6.70 -26.68
CA ASN A 160 -0.05 -8.13 -26.70
C ASN A 160 0.61 -8.59 -28.00
N ASP A 161 0.67 -7.73 -29.03
CA ASP A 161 1.38 -8.01 -30.28
C ASP A 161 1.95 -6.72 -30.87
N THR A 162 3.29 -6.64 -30.95
CA THR A 162 4.02 -5.53 -31.57
C THR A 162 3.52 -5.20 -32.98
N ASN A 163 2.91 -6.15 -33.70
CA ASN A 163 2.32 -5.89 -35.01
C ASN A 163 1.16 -4.88 -34.97
N ASN A 164 0.38 -4.84 -33.89
CA ASN A 164 -0.76 -3.93 -33.72
C ASN A 164 -0.30 -2.46 -33.76
N ILE A 165 0.87 -2.19 -33.18
CA ILE A 165 1.45 -0.84 -33.07
C ILE A 165 2.55 -0.56 -34.09
N ARG A 166 2.94 -1.54 -34.92
CA ARG A 166 4.07 -1.44 -35.88
C ARG A 166 3.97 -0.23 -36.81
N SER A 167 2.77 0.06 -37.31
CA SER A 167 2.54 1.22 -38.18
C SER A 167 2.79 2.56 -37.47
N ILE A 168 2.48 2.61 -36.17
CA ILE A 168 2.67 3.78 -35.31
C ILE A 168 4.16 3.96 -35.00
N LEU A 169 4.86 2.89 -34.62
CA LEU A 169 6.31 2.90 -34.39
C LEU A 169 7.06 3.43 -35.62
N LYS A 170 6.70 2.91 -36.81
CA LYS A 170 7.26 3.38 -38.08
C LYS A 170 6.96 4.85 -38.36
N LYS A 171 5.73 5.32 -38.07
CA LYS A 171 5.33 6.72 -38.26
C LYS A 171 6.09 7.67 -37.33
N LEU A 172 6.33 7.27 -36.08
CA LEU A 172 7.12 8.02 -35.11
C LEU A 172 8.62 7.99 -35.41
N GLY A 173 9.06 7.07 -36.28
CA GLY A 173 10.48 6.89 -36.61
C GLY A 173 11.26 6.18 -35.52
N VAL A 174 10.60 5.31 -34.75
CA VAL A 174 11.22 4.48 -33.72
C VAL A 174 12.25 3.57 -34.38
N LYS A 175 13.41 3.42 -33.74
CA LYS A 175 14.51 2.52 -34.13
C LYS A 175 14.94 1.61 -32.98
N TYR A 176 14.69 2.07 -31.75
CA TYR A 176 15.09 1.41 -30.52
C TYR A 176 13.85 1.07 -29.70
N THR A 177 13.73 -0.16 -29.22
CA THR A 177 12.65 -0.52 -28.31
C THR A 177 13.17 -1.16 -27.04
N PHE A 178 12.62 -0.73 -25.92
CA PHE A 178 12.77 -1.39 -24.63
C PHE A 178 11.52 -2.24 -24.42
N ILE A 179 11.66 -3.53 -24.13
CA ILE A 179 10.53 -4.46 -24.03
C ILE A 179 10.44 -5.04 -22.62
N CYS A 180 9.24 -4.91 -22.05
CA CYS A 180 8.82 -5.53 -20.80
C CYS A 180 7.76 -6.61 -21.10
N GLY A 181 8.09 -7.88 -20.89
CA GLY A 181 7.22 -9.02 -21.19
C GLY A 181 7.61 -9.78 -22.46
N ASP A 182 6.77 -10.70 -22.90
CA ASP A 182 7.10 -11.60 -24.02
C ASP A 182 6.63 -11.08 -25.40
N LEU A 183 7.06 -9.87 -25.74
CA LEU A 183 6.77 -9.27 -27.05
C LEU A 183 7.88 -9.56 -28.07
N LYS A 184 7.52 -9.48 -29.36
CA LYS A 184 8.49 -9.51 -30.46
C LYS A 184 9.21 -8.16 -30.57
N GLY A 185 10.52 -8.20 -30.83
CA GLY A 185 11.33 -7.00 -31.06
C GLY A 185 10.90 -6.15 -32.25
N TYR A 186 11.34 -4.90 -32.24
CA TYR A 186 11.20 -3.96 -33.36
C TYR A 186 12.54 -3.25 -33.60
N GLU A 187 13.09 -3.39 -34.81
CA GLU A 187 14.42 -2.89 -35.20
C GLU A 187 15.53 -3.29 -34.20
N ILE A 188 16.03 -2.39 -33.35
CA ILE A 188 17.02 -2.72 -32.30
C ILE A 188 16.30 -2.76 -30.95
N THR A 189 16.46 -3.85 -30.20
CA THR A 189 15.62 -4.14 -29.03
C THR A 189 16.43 -4.53 -27.80
N TRP A 190 16.15 -3.89 -26.66
CA TRP A 190 16.45 -4.41 -25.33
C TRP A 190 15.24 -5.16 -24.81
N LYS A 191 15.35 -6.47 -24.67
CA LYS A 191 14.29 -7.30 -24.06
C LYS A 191 14.67 -7.64 -22.63
N PHE A 192 14.05 -6.96 -21.67
CA PHE A 192 14.32 -7.18 -20.26
C PHE A 192 13.68 -8.48 -19.79
N ARG A 193 14.50 -9.37 -19.22
CA ARG A 193 14.06 -10.68 -18.75
C ARG A 193 13.56 -10.65 -17.31
N ASN A 194 14.11 -9.75 -16.50
CA ASN A 194 13.82 -9.57 -15.08
C ASN A 194 14.02 -8.10 -14.68
N ASP A 195 13.66 -7.77 -13.44
CA ASP A 195 13.76 -6.43 -12.87
C ASP A 195 15.21 -5.99 -12.57
N ASP A 196 16.15 -6.92 -12.35
CA ASP A 196 17.56 -6.61 -12.12
C ASP A 196 18.22 -6.01 -13.38
N GLU A 197 17.92 -6.56 -14.57
CA GLU A 197 18.42 -6.02 -15.85
C GLU A 197 17.92 -4.59 -16.11
N ILE A 198 16.67 -4.28 -15.70
CA ILE A 198 16.09 -2.94 -15.82
C ILE A 198 16.77 -1.99 -14.82
N THR A 199 16.94 -2.44 -13.58
CA THR A 199 17.59 -1.68 -12.50
C THR A 199 19.01 -1.31 -12.89
N ASP A 200 19.76 -2.25 -13.46
CA ASP A 200 21.13 -2.03 -13.95
C ASP A 200 21.18 -0.99 -15.06
N PHE A 201 20.26 -1.10 -16.02
CA PHE A 201 20.14 -0.11 -17.09
C PHE A 201 19.81 1.28 -16.52
N LEU A 202 18.93 1.36 -15.53
CA LEU A 202 18.54 2.61 -14.87
C LEU A 202 19.67 3.25 -14.07
N ILE A 203 20.47 2.46 -13.34
CA ILE A 203 21.64 2.97 -12.60
C ILE A 203 22.60 3.68 -13.55
N GLU A 204 22.95 3.03 -14.66
CA GLU A 204 23.86 3.62 -15.67
C GLU A 204 23.22 4.82 -16.37
N LEU A 205 21.93 4.76 -16.70
CA LEU A 205 21.20 5.87 -17.30
C LEU A 205 21.18 7.11 -16.39
N ILE A 206 20.93 6.92 -15.09
CA ILE A 206 20.87 8.01 -14.11
C ILE A 206 22.26 8.57 -13.86
N LYS A 207 23.29 7.74 -13.68
CA LYS A 207 24.68 8.22 -13.56
C LYS A 207 25.08 9.06 -14.78
N LYS A 208 24.66 8.65 -15.99
CA LYS A 208 24.91 9.41 -17.22
C LYS A 208 24.16 10.74 -17.30
N LYS A 209 22.91 10.81 -16.83
CA LYS A 209 22.04 12.01 -16.99
C LYS A 209 22.04 12.95 -15.79
N PHE A 210 22.27 12.44 -14.59
CA PHE A 210 22.04 13.12 -13.31
C PHE A 210 23.20 12.93 -12.31
N ASP A 211 24.34 12.43 -12.78
CA ASP A 211 25.58 12.15 -12.04
C ASP A 211 25.51 10.97 -11.05
N ASP A 212 24.42 10.85 -10.28
CA ASP A 212 24.32 9.82 -9.22
C ASP A 212 22.87 9.44 -8.88
N VAL A 213 22.69 8.24 -8.30
CA VAL A 213 21.40 7.72 -7.84
C VAL A 213 21.16 8.13 -6.39
N LYS A 214 20.28 9.11 -6.18
CA LYS A 214 19.99 9.66 -4.84
C LYS A 214 18.63 9.25 -4.26
N TYR A 215 17.85 8.48 -5.02
CA TYR A 215 16.50 8.13 -4.65
C TYR A 215 16.17 6.71 -5.12
N ILE A 216 15.61 5.90 -4.23
CA ILE A 216 15.15 4.54 -4.50
C ILE A 216 13.70 4.44 -4.04
N THR A 217 12.82 4.03 -4.95
CA THR A 217 11.45 3.64 -4.57
C THR A 217 11.38 2.13 -4.46
N ILE A 218 11.03 1.63 -3.27
CA ILE A 218 10.69 0.23 -3.07
C ILE A 218 9.18 0.08 -3.24
N THR A 219 8.75 -0.82 -4.11
CA THR A 219 7.32 -1.13 -4.31
C THR A 219 7.13 -2.61 -4.60
N ASN A 220 5.88 -3.08 -4.62
CA ASN A 220 5.55 -4.43 -5.02
C ASN A 220 4.44 -4.40 -6.07
N PRO A 221 4.71 -4.81 -7.32
CA PRO A 221 3.72 -4.78 -8.40
C PRO A 221 2.55 -5.77 -8.22
N MET A 222 2.63 -6.70 -7.26
CA MET A 222 1.50 -7.58 -6.92
C MET A 222 0.31 -6.81 -6.37
N ASP A 223 0.51 -5.61 -5.81
CA ASP A 223 -0.55 -4.81 -5.21
C ASP A 223 -1.64 -4.35 -6.21
N ALA A 224 -1.38 -4.52 -7.51
CA ALA A 224 -2.30 -4.19 -8.58
C ALA A 224 -3.30 -5.32 -8.90
N PHE A 225 -3.05 -6.53 -8.40
CA PHE A 225 -3.82 -7.74 -8.70
C PHE A 225 -4.34 -8.37 -7.41
N MET A 226 -5.66 -8.30 -7.21
CA MET A 226 -6.31 -8.99 -6.09
C MET A 226 -6.29 -10.51 -6.33
N PRO A 227 -6.13 -11.33 -5.27
CA PRO A 227 -6.30 -12.77 -5.39
C PRO A 227 -7.72 -13.12 -5.85
N GLU A 228 -7.85 -14.18 -6.65
CA GLU A 228 -9.15 -14.71 -7.06
C GLU A 228 -9.97 -15.20 -5.86
N VAL A 229 -11.26 -14.82 -5.83
CA VAL A 229 -12.24 -15.35 -4.88
C VAL A 229 -12.82 -16.64 -5.46
N LEU A 230 -12.50 -17.76 -4.82
CA LEU A 230 -12.90 -19.10 -5.25
C LEU A 230 -14.32 -19.45 -4.82
N ASN A 231 -14.71 -19.05 -3.60
CA ASN A 231 -16.03 -19.30 -3.03
C ASN A 231 -16.39 -18.18 -2.03
N GLU A 232 -17.69 -17.99 -1.78
CA GLU A 232 -18.20 -16.98 -0.84
C GLU A 232 -19.32 -17.57 0.03
N THR A 233 -19.33 -17.23 1.31
CA THR A 233 -20.43 -17.53 2.25
C THR A 233 -20.74 -16.29 3.08
N THR A 234 -22.03 -15.99 3.29
CA THR A 234 -22.47 -14.80 4.03
C THR A 234 -23.32 -15.16 5.25
N PHE A 235 -23.16 -14.36 6.31
CA PHE A 235 -23.93 -14.46 7.54
C PHE A 235 -24.50 -13.09 7.89
N HIS A 236 -25.73 -13.08 8.39
CA HIS A 236 -26.44 -11.85 8.71
C HIS A 236 -27.03 -11.95 10.12
N PHE A 237 -26.73 -10.95 10.93
CA PHE A 237 -27.19 -10.85 12.30
C PHE A 237 -27.75 -9.46 12.58
N GLU A 238 -28.76 -9.42 13.43
CA GLU A 238 -29.30 -8.19 13.99
C GLU A 238 -29.48 -8.40 15.50
N GLY A 239 -29.36 -7.32 16.27
CA GLY A 239 -29.46 -7.41 17.72
C GLY A 239 -29.79 -6.09 18.37
N THR A 240 -30.15 -6.16 19.65
CA THR A 240 -30.33 -5.00 20.53
C THR A 240 -29.56 -5.27 21.80
N VAL A 241 -28.75 -4.30 22.23
CA VAL A 241 -27.88 -4.39 23.42
C VAL A 241 -28.11 -3.21 24.34
N ASP A 242 -27.95 -3.44 25.65
CA ASP A 242 -27.99 -2.36 26.63
C ASP A 242 -26.71 -1.50 26.56
N SER A 243 -26.85 -0.21 26.87
CA SER A 243 -25.74 0.75 26.86
C SER A 243 -24.75 0.46 27.99
N VAL A 244 -23.45 0.43 27.66
CA VAL A 244 -22.35 0.30 28.62
C VAL A 244 -21.74 1.62 29.07
N ALA A 245 -22.37 2.75 28.72
CA ALA A 245 -21.95 4.06 29.21
C ALA A 245 -21.98 4.12 30.75
N ILE A 246 -20.85 4.45 31.37
CA ILE A 246 -20.72 4.53 32.84
C ILE A 246 -21.17 5.92 33.31
N LEU A 247 -22.47 6.08 33.58
CA LEU A 247 -23.05 7.28 34.18
C LEU A 247 -23.85 6.90 35.43
N PRO A 248 -23.99 7.79 36.44
CA PRO A 248 -24.81 7.51 37.62
C PRO A 248 -26.25 7.10 37.28
N SER A 249 -26.81 7.64 36.18
CA SER A 249 -28.18 7.35 35.69
C SER A 249 -28.31 6.04 34.91
N THR A 250 -27.21 5.43 34.48
CA THR A 250 -27.20 4.24 33.59
C THR A 250 -26.63 3.00 34.26
N ILE A 251 -26.23 3.04 35.54
CA ILE A 251 -25.49 1.96 36.23
C ILE A 251 -26.10 0.55 36.07
N LEU A 252 -27.44 0.45 36.05
CA LEU A 252 -28.16 -0.82 35.85
C LEU A 252 -28.08 -1.31 34.39
N SER A 253 -28.24 -0.41 33.41
CA SER A 253 -28.06 -0.77 31.99
C SER A 253 -26.60 -1.08 31.68
N THR A 254 -25.66 -0.36 32.32
CA THR A 254 -24.22 -0.63 32.21
C THR A 254 -23.87 -2.04 32.68
N LEU A 255 -24.32 -2.42 33.88
CA LEU A 255 -24.09 -3.77 34.41
C LEU A 255 -24.71 -4.83 33.49
N LYS A 256 -25.93 -4.60 33.02
CA LYS A 256 -26.62 -5.54 32.11
C LYS A 256 -25.91 -5.65 30.75
N GLY A 257 -25.45 -4.55 30.18
CA GLY A 257 -24.72 -4.51 28.91
C GLY A 257 -23.36 -5.23 28.99
N PHE A 258 -22.66 -5.13 30.12
CA PHE A 258 -21.43 -5.91 30.35
C PHE A 258 -21.70 -7.41 30.54
N LEU A 259 -22.80 -7.78 31.21
CA LEU A 259 -23.14 -9.18 31.48
C LEU A 259 -23.86 -9.87 30.31
N SER A 260 -24.38 -9.12 29.35
CA SER A 260 -25.16 -9.64 28.23
C SER A 260 -24.85 -8.87 26.95
N PRO A 261 -23.58 -8.90 26.47
CA PRO A 261 -23.25 -8.35 25.15
C PRO A 261 -24.01 -9.13 24.08
N GLY A 262 -24.22 -8.50 22.92
CA GLY A 262 -24.82 -9.17 21.78
C GLY A 262 -23.86 -10.23 21.28
N HIS A 263 -24.27 -11.51 21.31
CA HIS A 263 -23.39 -12.65 21.01
C HIS A 263 -23.87 -13.36 19.73
N HIS A 264 -22.97 -13.46 18.77
CA HIS A 264 -23.18 -14.15 17.49
C HIS A 264 -22.01 -15.09 17.21
N ASN A 265 -22.22 -16.06 16.33
CA ASN A 265 -21.12 -16.89 15.85
C ASN A 265 -21.30 -17.26 14.38
N PHE A 266 -20.19 -17.57 13.73
CA PHE A 266 -20.15 -18.11 12.38
C PHE A 266 -19.01 -19.14 12.28
N THR A 267 -19.09 -20.03 11.29
CA THR A 267 -18.06 -21.04 11.04
C THR A 267 -17.44 -20.77 9.68
N ILE A 268 -16.11 -20.75 9.61
CA ILE A 268 -15.41 -20.69 8.33
C ILE A 268 -15.68 -22.03 7.61
N PRO A 269 -16.21 -22.05 6.39
CA PRO A 269 -16.52 -23.30 5.71
C PRO A 269 -15.27 -24.17 5.50
N GLU A 270 -15.44 -25.50 5.54
CA GLU A 270 -14.34 -26.45 5.25
C GLU A 270 -13.72 -26.17 3.87
N GLY A 271 -12.40 -26.27 3.78
CA GLY A 271 -11.63 -26.00 2.56
C GLY A 271 -11.30 -24.52 2.29
N TYR A 272 -11.76 -23.58 3.12
CA TYR A 272 -11.43 -22.15 3.01
C TYR A 272 -10.07 -21.87 3.67
N LYS A 273 -9.00 -22.37 3.06
CA LYS A 273 -7.64 -22.27 3.58
C LYS A 273 -7.17 -20.84 3.80
N TYR A 274 -7.43 -19.96 2.85
CA TYR A 274 -7.17 -18.52 2.95
C TYR A 274 -8.52 -17.81 3.02
N ALA A 275 -9.06 -17.65 4.22
CA ALA A 275 -10.38 -17.09 4.43
C ALA A 275 -10.29 -15.57 4.63
N LEU A 276 -10.73 -14.78 3.64
CA LEU A 276 -10.95 -13.35 3.79
C LEU A 276 -12.27 -13.11 4.51
N ILE A 277 -12.20 -12.58 5.72
CA ILE A 277 -13.35 -12.22 6.55
C ILE A 277 -13.60 -10.73 6.38
N LYS A 278 -14.76 -10.38 5.83
CA LYS A 278 -15.27 -9.00 5.74
C LYS A 278 -16.40 -8.83 6.76
N ILE A 279 -16.30 -7.81 7.59
CA ILE A 279 -17.27 -7.52 8.64
C ILE A 279 -17.81 -6.11 8.48
N ASP A 280 -19.13 -5.99 8.31
CA ASP A 280 -19.84 -4.73 8.30
C ASP A 280 -20.70 -4.62 9.56
N LEU A 281 -20.39 -3.65 10.42
CA LEU A 281 -21.18 -3.31 11.60
C LEU A 281 -21.84 -1.94 11.40
N VAL A 282 -23.15 -1.88 11.60
CA VAL A 282 -23.94 -0.65 11.49
C VAL A 282 -24.67 -0.39 12.80
N ASN A 283 -24.51 0.83 13.31
CA ASN A 283 -25.27 1.35 14.44
C ASN A 283 -26.60 1.90 13.95
N LEU A 284 -27.71 1.22 14.27
CA LEU A 284 -29.04 1.62 13.85
C LEU A 284 -29.58 2.83 14.65
N ASN A 285 -28.84 3.27 15.68
CA ASN A 285 -29.12 4.42 16.53
C ASN A 285 -28.12 5.55 16.27
N SER A 286 -27.92 5.93 15.01
CA SER A 286 -26.88 6.89 14.57
C SER A 286 -27.14 8.37 14.94
N GLN A 287 -28.32 8.72 15.47
CA GLN A 287 -28.76 10.12 15.59
C GLN A 287 -27.87 10.98 16.49
N ASP A 288 -27.34 10.41 17.58
CA ASP A 288 -26.61 11.13 18.62
C ASP A 288 -25.07 10.91 18.53
N VAL A 289 -24.60 10.19 17.51
CA VAL A 289 -23.18 9.79 17.38
C VAL A 289 -22.25 11.00 17.27
N GLU A 290 -22.63 12.00 16.48
CA GLU A 290 -21.80 13.18 16.24
C GLU A 290 -21.75 14.12 17.45
N ASP A 291 -22.86 14.25 18.18
CA ASP A 291 -22.99 15.19 19.30
C ASP A 291 -22.52 14.58 20.64
N LEU A 292 -22.78 13.29 20.86
CA LEU A 292 -22.52 12.60 22.14
C LEU A 292 -21.35 11.63 22.08
N GLY A 293 -20.85 11.33 20.88
CA GLY A 293 -19.80 10.33 20.70
C GLY A 293 -20.30 8.91 21.00
N ASP A 294 -21.57 8.61 20.68
CA ASP A 294 -22.13 7.27 20.79
C ASP A 294 -21.46 6.32 19.76
N TYR A 295 -21.25 5.06 20.12
CA TYR A 295 -20.60 4.09 19.22
C TYR A 295 -20.90 2.63 19.58
N LEU A 296 -20.65 1.75 18.62
CA LEU A 296 -20.60 0.30 18.87
C LEU A 296 -19.15 -0.17 18.93
N THR A 297 -18.89 -1.17 19.76
CA THR A 297 -17.66 -1.96 19.81
C THR A 297 -17.97 -3.38 19.35
N LEU A 298 -17.13 -3.92 18.48
CA LEU A 298 -17.13 -5.31 18.07
C LEU A 298 -15.79 -5.93 18.45
N PHE A 299 -15.83 -7.10 19.08
CA PHE A 299 -14.66 -7.93 19.29
C PHE A 299 -15.00 -9.41 19.14
N GLY A 300 -14.00 -10.23 18.85
CA GLY A 300 -14.20 -11.67 18.77
C GLY A 300 -13.03 -12.40 18.14
N GLY A 301 -13.15 -13.73 18.14
CA GLY A 301 -12.17 -14.65 17.59
C GLY A 301 -12.58 -16.12 17.77
N PRO A 302 -11.64 -17.06 17.60
CA PRO A 302 -11.94 -18.47 17.36
C PRO A 302 -12.31 -19.23 18.64
N ARG A 303 -13.05 -20.33 18.50
CA ARG A 303 -13.24 -21.36 19.53
C ARG A 303 -12.26 -22.51 19.30
N ILE A 304 -11.07 -22.41 19.87
CA ILE A 304 -9.99 -23.40 19.67
C ILE A 304 -9.21 -23.66 20.95
N GLU A 305 -8.62 -24.84 21.09
CA GLU A 305 -7.91 -25.23 22.32
C GLU A 305 -6.44 -24.77 22.34
N ASP A 306 -5.87 -24.44 21.17
CA ASP A 306 -4.45 -24.10 20.96
C ASP A 306 -4.11 -22.62 21.23
N LEU A 307 -5.12 -21.75 21.41
CA LEU A 307 -4.94 -20.37 21.84
C LEU A 307 -5.46 -20.17 23.27
N PRO A 308 -4.79 -19.39 24.13
CA PRO A 308 -5.35 -18.97 25.41
C PRO A 308 -6.71 -18.26 25.25
N PRO A 309 -7.70 -18.46 26.15
CA PRO A 309 -9.02 -17.83 26.03
C PRO A 309 -9.00 -16.31 25.87
N GLU A 310 -8.04 -15.65 26.51
CA GLU A 310 -7.86 -14.20 26.44
C GLU A 310 -7.39 -13.73 25.05
N GLN A 311 -6.65 -14.58 24.31
CA GLN A 311 -6.25 -14.34 22.92
C GLN A 311 -7.38 -14.63 21.94
N GLN A 312 -8.10 -15.73 22.20
CA GLN A 312 -9.25 -16.12 21.39
C GLN A 312 -10.27 -14.98 21.28
N GLN A 313 -10.47 -14.18 22.32
CA GLN A 313 -11.45 -13.09 22.31
C GLN A 313 -11.11 -11.94 21.34
N TYR A 314 -9.87 -11.83 20.84
CA TYR A 314 -9.42 -10.67 20.05
C TYR A 314 -8.64 -11.01 18.76
N GLU A 315 -8.40 -12.29 18.46
CA GLU A 315 -7.63 -12.71 17.25
C GLU A 315 -8.24 -12.11 15.96
N LEU A 316 -9.55 -12.28 15.75
CA LEU A 316 -10.21 -11.87 14.52
C LEU A 316 -10.38 -10.35 14.46
N VAL A 317 -11.06 -9.76 15.44
CA VAL A 317 -11.47 -8.35 15.37
C VAL A 317 -11.52 -7.72 16.76
N GLN A 318 -11.13 -6.44 16.81
CA GLN A 318 -11.44 -5.51 17.89
C GLN A 318 -11.51 -4.11 17.27
N ILE A 319 -12.72 -3.59 17.09
CA ILE A 319 -12.94 -2.34 16.38
C ILE A 319 -14.18 -1.63 16.90
N THR A 320 -14.26 -0.32 16.68
CA THR A 320 -15.43 0.48 16.99
C THR A 320 -15.96 1.19 15.77
N THR A 321 -17.24 1.58 15.79
CA THR A 321 -17.81 2.42 14.72
C THR A 321 -17.15 3.80 14.63
N MET A 322 -16.52 4.27 15.72
CA MET A 322 -15.71 5.51 15.71
C MET A 322 -14.50 5.43 14.77
N ALA A 323 -13.97 4.23 14.52
CA ALA A 323 -12.87 4.00 13.58
C ALA A 323 -13.36 3.86 12.12
N GLY A 324 -14.67 3.77 11.91
CA GLY A 324 -15.27 3.58 10.60
C GLY A 324 -15.49 4.88 9.82
N ILE A 325 -15.82 4.73 8.53
CA ILE A 325 -16.21 5.84 7.66
C ILE A 325 -17.75 5.92 7.64
N PRO A 326 -18.36 6.91 8.33
CA PRO A 326 -19.81 7.04 8.37
C PRO A 326 -20.36 7.56 7.02
N GLU A 327 -21.64 7.29 6.77
CA GLU A 327 -22.38 7.99 5.70
C GLU A 327 -22.88 9.33 6.24
N ARG A 328 -22.73 10.38 5.43
CA ARG A 328 -23.07 11.76 5.80
C ARG A 328 -24.08 12.36 4.83
N ASP A 329 -24.93 13.24 5.32
CA ASP A 329 -25.83 14.04 4.48
C ASP A 329 -25.10 15.18 3.76
N SER A 330 -25.83 15.97 2.96
CA SER A 330 -25.29 17.12 2.23
C SER A 330 -24.76 18.25 3.11
N ASN A 331 -25.17 18.29 4.38
CA ASN A 331 -24.68 19.25 5.38
C ASN A 331 -23.45 18.73 6.13
N GLY A 332 -22.99 17.52 5.79
CA GLY A 332 -21.88 16.85 6.42
C GLY A 332 -22.23 16.17 7.74
N ARG A 333 -23.51 16.01 8.11
CA ARG A 333 -23.92 15.35 9.37
C ARG A 333 -23.94 13.84 9.23
N ILE A 334 -23.56 13.11 10.27
CA ILE A 334 -23.63 11.64 10.27
C ILE A 334 -25.09 11.19 10.21
N VAL A 335 -25.44 10.39 9.19
CA VAL A 335 -26.76 9.75 9.06
C VAL A 335 -26.72 8.25 9.29
N LYS A 336 -25.54 7.64 9.10
CA LYS A 336 -25.31 6.22 9.37
C LYS A 336 -23.90 6.01 9.87
N ASP A 337 -23.81 5.65 11.13
CA ASP A 337 -22.60 5.23 11.82
C ASP A 337 -22.33 3.75 11.54
N LYS A 338 -21.16 3.48 10.98
CA LYS A 338 -20.80 2.14 10.50
C LYS A 338 -19.30 1.96 10.50
N VAL A 339 -18.86 0.71 10.59
CA VAL A 339 -17.48 0.31 10.36
C VAL A 339 -17.43 -0.92 9.47
N HIS A 340 -16.42 -0.93 8.61
CA HIS A 340 -16.08 -2.04 7.74
C HIS A 340 -14.67 -2.51 8.11
N TYR A 341 -14.48 -3.81 8.24
CA TYR A 341 -13.22 -4.44 8.60
C TYR A 341 -12.97 -5.66 7.72
N GLU A 342 -11.75 -5.81 7.23
CA GLU A 342 -11.34 -6.97 6.42
C GLU A 342 -10.05 -7.56 6.99
N THR A 343 -9.95 -8.89 7.05
CA THR A 343 -8.70 -9.58 7.36
C THR A 343 -8.69 -10.99 6.80
N ILE A 344 -7.50 -11.57 6.61
CA ILE A 344 -7.32 -12.95 6.19
C ILE A 344 -6.96 -13.82 7.39
N LEU A 345 -7.58 -15.00 7.43
CA LEU A 345 -7.23 -16.09 8.32
C LEU A 345 -6.69 -17.26 7.50
N TYR A 346 -5.51 -17.73 7.88
CA TYR A 346 -4.82 -18.85 7.26
C TYR A 346 -5.08 -20.14 8.05
N ASP A 347 -5.51 -21.19 7.37
CA ASP A 347 -5.67 -22.55 7.89
C ASP A 347 -6.60 -22.59 9.14
N ARG A 348 -7.75 -21.94 8.98
CA ARG A 348 -8.83 -21.84 9.99
C ARG A 348 -10.17 -22.39 9.45
N ASP A 349 -10.14 -23.20 8.41
CA ASP A 349 -11.36 -23.81 7.89
C ASP A 349 -11.99 -24.78 8.90
N GLY A 350 -13.32 -24.82 8.94
CA GLY A 350 -14.08 -25.56 9.95
C GLY A 350 -14.10 -24.91 11.35
N VAL A 351 -13.30 -23.87 11.61
CA VAL A 351 -13.27 -23.20 12.91
C VAL A 351 -14.48 -22.28 13.09
N THR A 352 -15.10 -22.35 14.28
CA THR A 352 -16.19 -21.46 14.68
C THR A 352 -15.63 -20.24 15.42
N TYR A 353 -16.12 -19.07 15.05
CA TYR A 353 -15.74 -17.78 15.62
C TYR A 353 -16.90 -17.19 16.42
N ASP A 354 -16.60 -16.69 17.63
CA ASP A 354 -17.51 -15.93 18.47
C ASP A 354 -17.31 -14.44 18.26
N LEU A 355 -18.41 -13.71 18.13
CA LEU A 355 -18.43 -12.26 18.01
C LEU A 355 -19.34 -11.64 19.06
N TYR A 356 -18.86 -10.56 19.66
CA TYR A 356 -19.53 -9.83 20.70
C TYR A 356 -19.68 -8.36 20.31
N VAL A 357 -20.90 -7.84 20.42
CA VAL A 357 -21.23 -6.45 20.16
C VAL A 357 -21.66 -5.78 21.46
N MET A 358 -21.04 -4.64 21.75
CA MET A 358 -21.39 -3.76 22.86
C MET A 358 -21.67 -2.37 22.31
N GLY A 359 -22.60 -1.65 22.93
CA GLY A 359 -22.90 -0.28 22.52
C GLY A 359 -22.75 0.70 23.66
N THR A 360 -22.17 1.85 23.34
CA THR A 360 -22.03 2.98 24.25
C THR A 360 -22.94 4.09 23.76
N TRP A 361 -24.02 4.33 24.51
CA TRP A 361 -24.93 5.45 24.26
C TRP A 361 -25.08 6.30 25.52
N LEU A 362 -24.83 7.60 25.44
CA LEU A 362 -24.93 8.50 26.59
C LEU A 362 -26.39 8.88 26.90
N ALA A 363 -27.21 9.08 25.87
CA ALA A 363 -28.62 9.48 26.01
C ALA A 363 -29.61 8.29 25.99
N GLN A 364 -29.16 7.10 25.57
CA GLN A 364 -30.03 5.94 25.36
C GLN A 364 -29.61 4.77 26.27
N LYS A 365 -30.58 4.00 26.76
CA LYS A 365 -30.32 2.82 27.61
C LYS A 365 -30.04 1.55 26.81
N GLN A 366 -30.44 1.52 25.54
CA GLN A 366 -30.28 0.40 24.63
C GLN A 366 -30.16 0.94 23.21
N GLY A 367 -29.55 0.17 22.32
CA GLY A 367 -29.53 0.45 20.89
C GLY A 367 -29.42 -0.83 20.08
N SER A 368 -29.74 -0.71 18.80
CA SER A 368 -29.82 -1.81 17.86
C SER A 368 -28.68 -1.73 16.84
N TYR A 369 -28.29 -2.90 16.34
CA TYR A 369 -27.21 -3.01 15.36
C TYR A 369 -27.54 -4.04 14.30
N LYS A 370 -26.86 -3.89 13.17
CA LYS A 370 -26.79 -4.87 12.09
C LYS A 370 -25.33 -5.29 11.89
N LEU A 371 -25.09 -6.59 11.82
CA LEU A 371 -23.77 -7.19 11.62
C LEU A 371 -23.86 -8.13 10.41
N ASN A 372 -23.09 -7.85 9.36
CA ASN A 372 -22.92 -8.77 8.23
C ASN A 372 -21.49 -9.30 8.23
N ILE A 373 -21.35 -10.57 7.91
CA ILE A 373 -20.06 -11.22 7.75
C ILE A 373 -20.06 -11.87 6.38
N THR A 374 -19.03 -11.60 5.59
CA THR A 374 -18.76 -12.31 4.34
C THR A 374 -17.44 -13.04 4.51
N VAL A 375 -17.44 -14.33 4.20
CA VAL A 375 -16.26 -15.19 4.22
C VAL A 375 -15.98 -15.60 2.79
N GLU A 376 -14.86 -15.15 2.26
CA GLU A 376 -14.40 -15.46 0.89
C GLU A 376 -13.19 -16.40 0.97
N SER A 377 -13.22 -17.49 0.21
CA SER A 377 -12.03 -18.34 0.01
C SER A 377 -11.17 -17.72 -1.06
N LEU A 378 -9.94 -17.36 -0.72
CA LEU A 378 -8.97 -16.82 -1.68
C LEU A 378 -8.06 -17.91 -2.24
N GLU A 379 -7.56 -17.71 -3.46
CA GLU A 379 -6.53 -18.58 -4.05
C GLU A 379 -5.17 -18.47 -3.30
N ASN A 380 -4.87 -17.31 -2.72
CA ASN A 380 -3.65 -17.01 -1.96
C ASN A 380 -3.90 -15.85 -0.97
N PRO A 381 -3.05 -15.67 0.06
CA PRO A 381 -3.28 -14.68 1.11
C PRO A 381 -2.66 -13.29 0.82
N TYR A 382 -2.03 -13.09 -0.34
CA TYR A 382 -1.31 -11.85 -0.67
C TYR A 382 -2.28 -10.76 -1.15
N MET A 383 -3.15 -10.31 -0.25
CA MET A 383 -4.09 -9.24 -0.54
C MET A 383 -3.52 -7.87 -0.13
N PRO A 384 -3.45 -6.89 -1.04
CA PRO A 384 -3.09 -5.53 -0.70
C PRO A 384 -4.26 -4.83 0.02
N SER A 385 -4.00 -4.39 1.25
CA SER A 385 -4.83 -3.42 1.97
C SER A 385 -4.80 -2.03 1.33
N MET A 386 -3.65 -1.64 0.76
CA MET A 386 -3.49 -0.40 -0.02
C MET A 386 -3.31 -0.77 -1.50
N LYS A 387 -4.39 -0.66 -2.28
CA LYS A 387 -4.46 -1.22 -3.64
C LYS A 387 -3.77 -0.33 -4.67
N LYS A 388 -3.02 -0.95 -5.60
CA LYS A 388 -2.45 -0.35 -6.83
C LYS A 388 -1.45 0.80 -6.59
N LEU A 389 -0.85 0.93 -5.41
CA LEU A 389 0.15 1.95 -5.10
C LEU A 389 1.38 1.87 -6.03
N SER A 390 1.78 0.67 -6.45
CA SER A 390 2.90 0.47 -7.38
C SER A 390 2.71 1.20 -8.72
N SER A 391 1.47 1.44 -9.14
CA SER A 391 1.18 2.10 -10.42
C SER A 391 1.60 3.57 -10.46
N ILE A 392 1.68 4.25 -9.30
CA ILE A 392 2.14 5.64 -9.18
C ILE A 392 3.60 5.78 -8.73
N ALA A 393 4.23 4.67 -8.32
CA ALA A 393 5.64 4.65 -7.95
C ALA A 393 6.57 5.20 -9.06
N PRO A 394 6.37 4.92 -10.36
CA PRO A 394 7.22 5.47 -11.43
C PRO A 394 7.23 6.98 -11.54
N TYR A 395 6.08 7.62 -11.34
CA TYR A 395 5.98 9.09 -11.36
C TYR A 395 6.77 9.72 -10.21
N LEU A 396 6.62 9.19 -8.99
CA LEU A 396 7.41 9.63 -7.83
C LEU A 396 8.92 9.44 -8.06
N THR A 397 9.31 8.26 -8.54
CA THR A 397 10.71 7.93 -8.84
C THR A 397 11.30 8.87 -9.88
N ALA A 398 10.62 9.04 -11.01
CA ALA A 398 11.08 9.89 -12.10
C ALA A 398 11.23 11.35 -11.65
N TYR A 399 10.33 11.84 -10.78
CA TYR A 399 10.37 13.21 -10.28
C TYR A 399 11.61 13.44 -9.41
N ARG A 400 12.01 12.40 -8.67
CA ARG A 400 13.16 12.40 -7.77
C ARG A 400 14.45 11.93 -8.45
N LYS A 401 14.46 11.67 -9.76
CA LYS A 401 15.61 11.18 -10.53
C LYS A 401 16.16 9.86 -9.96
N GLY A 402 15.27 8.99 -9.47
CA GLY A 402 15.62 7.75 -8.81
C GLY A 402 15.48 6.48 -9.64
N ILE A 403 15.67 5.34 -8.98
CA ILE A 403 15.36 4.01 -9.51
C ILE A 403 14.19 3.37 -8.76
N ILE A 404 13.59 2.35 -9.36
CA ILE A 404 12.62 1.47 -8.68
C ILE A 404 13.32 0.16 -8.34
N PHE A 405 13.14 -0.29 -7.10
CA PHE A 405 13.48 -1.62 -6.64
C PHE A 405 12.17 -2.36 -6.30
N ALA A 406 11.72 -3.24 -7.17
CA ALA A 406 10.40 -3.86 -7.02
C ALA A 406 10.39 -5.32 -7.43
N LYS A 407 9.96 -6.18 -6.51
CA LYS A 407 9.81 -7.62 -6.74
C LYS A 407 8.50 -8.13 -6.13
N PRO A 408 7.73 -8.96 -6.85
CA PRO A 408 6.59 -9.69 -6.29
C PRO A 408 6.90 -10.39 -4.96
N ASP A 409 8.09 -10.99 -4.87
CA ASP A 409 8.56 -11.79 -3.75
C ASP A 409 8.79 -10.97 -2.46
N PHE A 410 8.68 -9.64 -2.49
CA PHE A 410 8.68 -8.85 -1.24
C PHE A 410 7.44 -9.11 -0.39
N ALA A 411 6.34 -9.57 -0.99
CA ALA A 411 5.10 -9.81 -0.27
C ALA A 411 5.30 -10.89 0.80
N PHE A 412 4.68 -10.69 1.96
CA PHE A 412 4.75 -11.64 3.07
C PHE A 412 3.38 -11.88 3.68
N ALA A 413 3.06 -13.16 3.91
CA ALA A 413 1.86 -13.63 4.57
C ALA A 413 2.07 -15.07 5.06
N ALA A 414 1.28 -15.51 6.04
CA ALA A 414 1.25 -16.92 6.44
C ALA A 414 0.80 -17.82 5.28
N THR A 415 1.59 -18.86 4.97
CA THR A 415 1.31 -19.90 3.95
C THR A 415 1.92 -21.24 4.38
N ASP A 416 1.69 -22.31 3.61
CA ASP A 416 2.34 -23.61 3.83
C ASP A 416 3.86 -23.56 3.81
N ASN A 417 4.42 -22.64 3.01
CA ASN A 417 5.85 -22.52 2.80
C ASN A 417 6.52 -21.61 3.84
N VAL A 418 5.74 -20.88 4.63
CA VAL A 418 6.24 -20.00 5.69
C VAL A 418 6.10 -20.75 7.01
N THR A 419 7.22 -21.33 7.45
CA THR A 419 7.26 -22.18 8.65
C THR A 419 8.24 -21.65 9.68
N VAL A 420 7.97 -21.92 10.95
CA VAL A 420 8.87 -21.65 12.07
C VAL A 420 9.14 -22.97 12.77
N ASN A 421 10.41 -23.36 12.87
CA ASN A 421 10.81 -24.68 13.39
C ASN A 421 10.17 -25.88 12.65
N GLY A 422 9.84 -25.72 11.36
CA GLY A 422 9.21 -26.76 10.54
C GLY A 422 7.69 -26.87 10.68
N GLU A 423 7.05 -25.99 11.45
CA GLU A 423 5.60 -25.94 11.64
C GLU A 423 5.00 -24.70 10.96
N THR A 424 3.80 -24.85 10.41
CA THR A 424 3.02 -23.72 9.88
C THR A 424 2.48 -22.85 11.02
N CYS A 425 2.16 -21.59 10.71
CA CYS A 425 1.63 -20.62 11.68
C CYS A 425 0.17 -20.24 11.36
N PRO A 426 -0.82 -21.12 11.63
CA PRO A 426 -2.24 -20.85 11.36
C PRO A 426 -2.77 -19.65 12.16
N GLY A 427 -3.88 -19.05 11.71
CA GLY A 427 -4.52 -17.89 12.32
C GLY A 427 -4.37 -16.61 11.50
N PHE A 428 -4.18 -15.49 12.18
CA PHE A 428 -4.02 -14.19 11.50
C PHE A 428 -2.82 -14.22 10.54
N TYR A 429 -3.02 -13.77 9.30
CA TYR A 429 -2.02 -13.94 8.23
C TYR A 429 -0.75 -13.07 8.37
N LEU A 430 -0.73 -12.10 9.30
CA LEU A 430 0.37 -11.16 9.54
C LEU A 430 0.89 -11.24 10.99
N PRO A 431 2.18 -10.95 11.21
CA PRO A 431 2.86 -11.24 12.49
C PRO A 431 2.35 -10.43 13.68
N ARG A 432 1.84 -9.22 13.45
CA ARG A 432 1.32 -8.33 14.51
C ARG A 432 0.17 -8.92 15.32
N LYS A 433 -0.60 -9.85 14.75
CA LYS A 433 -1.67 -10.59 15.45
C LYS A 433 -1.42 -12.09 15.48
N ASN A 434 -0.26 -12.53 14.99
CA ASN A 434 0.20 -13.91 15.01
C ASN A 434 1.70 -13.92 15.35
N PRO A 435 2.07 -13.78 16.63
CA PRO A 435 3.46 -13.55 17.04
C PRO A 435 4.38 -14.72 16.68
N LYS A 436 3.84 -15.94 16.52
CA LYS A 436 4.60 -17.10 16.02
C LYS A 436 5.19 -16.84 14.64
N LEU A 437 4.50 -16.05 13.81
CA LEU A 437 4.94 -15.68 12.45
C LEU A 437 6.03 -14.60 12.44
N ALA A 438 6.27 -13.90 13.55
CA ALA A 438 7.20 -12.78 13.60
C ALA A 438 8.64 -13.16 13.23
N VAL A 439 9.09 -14.38 13.59
CA VAL A 439 10.42 -14.88 13.25
C VAL A 439 10.58 -14.98 11.73
N ALA A 440 9.71 -15.75 11.06
CA ALA A 440 9.76 -15.90 9.60
C ALA A 440 9.55 -14.56 8.88
N SER A 441 8.70 -13.68 9.40
CA SER A 441 8.52 -12.33 8.84
C SER A 441 9.79 -11.49 8.93
N ASN A 442 10.50 -11.54 10.05
CA ASN A 442 11.71 -10.77 10.25
C ASN A 442 12.87 -11.33 9.42
N GLU A 443 12.97 -12.65 9.27
CA GLU A 443 13.93 -13.30 8.36
C GLU A 443 13.69 -12.85 6.91
N HIS A 444 12.44 -12.88 6.44
CA HIS A 444 12.07 -12.38 5.11
C HIS A 444 12.41 -10.90 4.92
N VAL A 445 12.15 -10.05 5.91
CA VAL A 445 12.53 -8.62 5.85
C VAL A 445 14.06 -8.45 5.79
N LEU A 446 14.83 -9.28 6.50
CA LEU A 446 16.29 -9.26 6.44
C LEU A 446 16.83 -9.74 5.09
N GLU A 447 16.15 -10.66 4.40
CA GLU A 447 16.47 -11.02 3.03
C GLU A 447 16.31 -9.82 2.09
N ILE A 448 15.18 -9.10 2.18
CA ILE A 448 14.97 -7.86 1.40
C ILE A 448 16.02 -6.81 1.74
N HIS A 449 16.36 -6.63 3.01
CA HIS A 449 17.43 -5.73 3.46
C HIS A 449 18.79 -6.11 2.84
N ASN A 450 19.15 -7.40 2.79
CA ASN A 450 20.38 -7.86 2.14
C ASN A 450 20.36 -7.56 0.63
N MET A 451 19.22 -7.74 -0.04
CA MET A 451 19.08 -7.39 -1.45
C MET A 451 19.24 -5.87 -1.68
N LEU A 452 18.69 -5.05 -0.78
CA LEU A 452 18.86 -3.60 -0.81
C LEU A 452 20.33 -3.19 -0.57
N ASN A 453 21.02 -3.81 0.38
CA ASN A 453 22.46 -3.57 0.60
C ASN A 453 23.29 -3.94 -0.63
N ASN A 454 22.94 -5.02 -1.34
CA ASN A 454 23.58 -5.36 -2.62
C ASN A 454 23.34 -4.28 -3.69
N LEU A 455 22.13 -3.74 -3.78
CA LEU A 455 21.80 -2.64 -4.69
C LEU A 455 22.59 -1.37 -4.34
N LEU A 456 22.63 -1.00 -3.06
CA LEU A 456 23.39 0.15 -2.56
C LEU A 456 24.89 -0.02 -2.80
N ALA A 457 25.44 -1.19 -2.55
CA ALA A 457 26.83 -1.55 -2.84
C ALA A 457 27.14 -1.38 -4.34
N LYS A 458 26.24 -1.84 -5.21
CA LYS A 458 26.35 -1.69 -6.66
C LYS A 458 26.32 -0.22 -7.12
N ILE A 459 25.42 0.59 -6.56
CA ILE A 459 25.32 2.02 -6.85
C ILE A 459 26.63 2.72 -6.48
N ALA A 460 27.12 2.49 -5.26
CA ALA A 460 28.34 3.11 -4.73
C ALA A 460 29.64 2.53 -5.31
N ASN A 461 29.57 1.40 -6.02
CA ASN A 461 30.72 0.62 -6.47
C ASN A 461 31.66 0.22 -5.30
N ILE A 462 31.05 -0.20 -4.19
CA ILE A 462 31.70 -0.71 -2.98
C ILE A 462 31.31 -2.19 -2.84
N SER A 463 32.21 -3.05 -2.37
CA SER A 463 31.84 -4.45 -2.12
C SER A 463 30.85 -4.55 -0.96
N VAL A 464 29.77 -5.33 -1.12
CA VAL A 464 28.81 -5.58 -0.04
C VAL A 464 29.44 -6.30 1.15
N ASP A 465 30.52 -7.07 0.92
CA ASP A 465 31.27 -7.73 1.99
C ASP A 465 32.05 -6.75 2.89
N ASN A 466 32.22 -5.50 2.43
CA ASN A 466 32.83 -4.42 3.21
C ASN A 466 31.76 -3.47 3.77
N LEU A 467 30.87 -4.02 4.61
CA LEU A 467 29.76 -3.28 5.22
C LEU A 467 30.21 -2.00 5.93
N LYS A 468 31.40 -2.00 6.55
CA LYS A 468 31.93 -0.80 7.21
C LYS A 468 32.19 0.33 6.21
N GLU A 469 32.84 0.04 5.08
CA GLU A 469 33.08 1.05 4.04
C GLU A 469 31.78 1.52 3.40
N LEU A 470 30.86 0.60 3.13
CA LEU A 470 29.54 0.90 2.58
C LEU A 470 28.74 1.84 3.50
N ARG A 471 28.72 1.50 4.79
CA ARG A 471 28.08 2.28 5.85
C ARG A 471 28.69 3.68 5.98
N ASP A 472 30.03 3.76 6.06
CA ASP A 472 30.74 5.03 6.18
C ASP A 472 30.50 5.92 4.94
N TYR A 473 30.36 5.33 3.74
CA TYR A 473 29.99 6.05 2.52
C TYR A 473 28.58 6.65 2.58
N TYR A 474 27.55 5.86 2.90
CA TYR A 474 26.16 6.32 2.92
C TYR A 474 25.84 7.21 4.12
N ALA A 475 26.60 7.13 5.21
CA ALA A 475 26.52 8.11 6.29
C ALA A 475 26.83 9.55 5.82
N GLU A 476 27.72 9.71 4.83
CA GLU A 476 28.08 11.00 4.23
C GLU A 476 27.31 11.28 2.92
N ASN A 477 26.80 10.23 2.25
CA ASN A 477 26.11 10.30 0.96
C ASN A 477 24.75 9.58 1.04
N PRO A 478 23.82 10.03 1.90
CA PRO A 478 22.57 9.32 2.14
C PRO A 478 21.71 9.29 0.88
N VAL A 479 21.06 8.14 0.64
CA VAL A 479 19.97 8.04 -0.35
C VAL A 479 18.62 8.16 0.35
N TYR A 480 17.64 8.69 -0.39
CA TYR A 480 16.25 8.68 0.04
C TYR A 480 15.58 7.39 -0.43
N ILE A 481 14.96 6.66 0.50
CA ILE A 481 14.28 5.40 0.24
C ILE A 481 12.80 5.58 0.53
N ALA A 482 11.98 5.49 -0.51
CA ALA A 482 10.53 5.59 -0.41
C ALA A 482 9.88 4.23 -0.55
N LEU A 483 9.12 3.81 0.46
CA LEU A 483 8.31 2.60 0.42
C LEU A 483 6.92 2.97 -0.11
N VAL A 484 6.52 2.43 -1.25
CA VAL A 484 5.23 2.67 -1.90
C VAL A 484 4.45 1.36 -1.93
N GLY A 485 3.75 1.08 -0.83
CA GLY A 485 3.01 -0.16 -0.60
C GLY A 485 2.65 -0.33 0.88
N ASP A 486 1.78 -1.28 1.19
CA ASP A 486 1.41 -1.62 2.57
C ASP A 486 2.37 -2.65 3.19
N ALA A 487 2.05 -3.10 4.41
CA ALA A 487 2.85 -4.06 5.17
C ALA A 487 2.69 -5.53 4.72
N THR A 488 1.71 -5.86 3.87
CA THR A 488 1.64 -7.18 3.23
C THR A 488 2.55 -7.23 2.01
N MET A 489 2.61 -6.13 1.27
CA MET A 489 3.36 -5.99 0.02
C MET A 489 4.84 -5.63 0.24
N ILE A 490 5.12 -4.82 1.26
CA ILE A 490 6.45 -4.42 1.70
C ILE A 490 6.46 -4.51 3.24
N PRO A 491 6.82 -5.67 3.82
CA PRO A 491 6.69 -5.93 5.25
C PRO A 491 7.56 -5.01 6.11
N GLN A 492 7.26 -4.96 7.40
CA GLN A 492 8.02 -4.17 8.36
C GLN A 492 8.78 -5.12 9.28
N TYR A 493 9.97 -4.72 9.75
CA TYR A 493 10.63 -5.49 10.80
C TYR A 493 9.86 -5.31 12.12
N ILE A 494 9.56 -6.41 12.79
CA ILE A 494 8.87 -6.43 14.07
C ILE A 494 9.90 -6.46 15.20
N TYR A 495 10.15 -5.30 15.80
CA TYR A 495 11.05 -5.18 16.94
C TYR A 495 10.38 -5.65 18.22
N GLU A 496 11.12 -6.38 19.04
CA GLU A 496 10.67 -6.77 20.37
C GLU A 496 10.52 -5.53 21.27
N ASN A 497 9.36 -5.40 21.91
CA ASN A 497 9.01 -4.29 22.79
C ASN A 497 8.55 -4.84 24.15
N PRO A 498 9.10 -4.38 25.29
CA PRO A 498 8.65 -4.78 26.62
C PRO A 498 7.16 -4.58 26.91
N ASP A 499 6.50 -3.61 26.25
CA ASP A 499 5.06 -3.34 26.42
C ASP A 499 4.17 -4.29 25.61
N THR A 500 4.71 -4.93 24.58
CA THR A 500 4.04 -5.90 23.71
C THR A 500 5.05 -6.96 23.25
N PRO A 501 5.57 -7.79 24.18
CA PRO A 501 6.61 -8.78 23.88
C PRO A 501 6.11 -9.83 22.89
N LEU A 502 7.01 -10.45 22.14
CA LEU A 502 6.66 -11.46 21.13
C LEU A 502 6.45 -12.85 21.74
N ASP A 503 7.10 -13.12 22.87
CA ASP A 503 7.16 -14.39 23.56
C ASP A 503 6.25 -14.46 24.79
N ASP A 504 5.94 -13.31 25.40
CA ASP A 504 5.03 -13.22 26.53
C ASP A 504 3.65 -12.68 26.08
N PRO A 505 2.60 -13.49 26.20
CA PRO A 505 1.24 -13.01 26.07
C PRO A 505 0.86 -11.98 27.14
N MET A 506 1.19 -10.71 26.93
CA MET A 506 0.63 -9.64 27.77
C MET A 506 -0.90 -9.61 27.63
N VAL A 507 -1.56 -9.23 28.72
CA VAL A 507 -3.03 -9.11 28.87
C VAL A 507 -3.70 -8.22 27.80
N ILE A 508 -2.92 -7.43 27.08
CA ILE A 508 -3.36 -6.41 26.12
C ILE A 508 -3.16 -6.90 24.68
N TYR A 509 -3.72 -8.07 24.36
CA TYR A 509 -3.71 -8.66 23.00
C TYR A 509 -4.28 -7.75 21.91
N TYR A 510 -5.10 -6.79 22.32
CA TYR A 510 -5.79 -5.90 21.43
C TYR A 510 -4.89 -4.89 20.70
N PHE A 511 -3.69 -4.58 21.21
CA PHE A 511 -2.75 -3.68 20.52
C PHE A 511 -1.85 -4.38 19.49
N GLY A 512 -1.86 -5.72 19.44
CA GLY A 512 -0.92 -6.52 18.66
C GLY A 512 0.46 -6.66 19.33
N TYR A 513 1.31 -7.48 18.73
CA TYR A 513 2.62 -7.84 19.27
C TYR A 513 3.77 -7.13 18.56
N GLY A 514 4.82 -6.85 19.32
CA GLY A 514 6.01 -6.14 18.86
C GLY A 514 5.74 -4.72 18.34
N THR A 515 6.80 -4.09 17.85
CA THR A 515 6.75 -2.74 17.26
C THR A 515 7.21 -2.83 15.80
N PRO A 516 6.30 -2.69 14.83
CA PRO A 516 6.65 -2.70 13.42
C PRO A 516 7.37 -1.41 13.05
N SER A 517 8.45 -1.50 12.26
CA SER A 517 9.20 -0.34 11.82
C SER A 517 9.86 -0.56 10.47
N ASP A 518 9.93 0.52 9.69
CA ASP A 518 10.63 0.58 8.39
C ASP A 518 12.12 0.94 8.53
N TYR A 519 12.61 1.15 9.76
CA TYR A 519 13.99 1.57 10.05
C TYR A 519 15.05 0.70 9.36
N ILE A 520 14.82 -0.61 9.32
CA ILE A 520 15.74 -1.60 8.74
C ILE A 520 16.04 -1.34 7.26
N TYR A 521 15.14 -0.69 6.52
CA TYR A 521 15.36 -0.36 5.11
C TYR A 521 16.36 0.78 4.92
N GLY A 522 16.66 1.55 5.97
CA GLY A 522 17.59 2.68 5.91
C GLY A 522 18.94 2.43 6.57
N ASN A 523 19.02 1.38 7.37
CA ASN A 523 20.21 0.95 8.09
C ASN A 523 21.04 0.01 7.20
N ILE A 524 22.36 0.04 7.30
CA ILE A 524 23.26 -0.81 6.49
C ILE A 524 23.85 -1.97 7.30
N ASP A 525 24.16 -1.77 8.57
CA ASP A 525 24.94 -2.72 9.38
C ASP A 525 24.23 -3.18 10.68
N PRO A 526 22.96 -3.62 10.62
CA PRO A 526 22.25 -4.05 11.82
C PRO A 526 23.01 -5.18 12.52
N LYS A 527 23.11 -5.12 13.84
CA LYS A 527 23.76 -6.18 14.62
C LYS A 527 22.80 -7.34 14.81
N LEU A 528 22.97 -8.45 14.10
CA LEU A 528 21.98 -9.54 14.03
C LEU A 528 21.65 -10.21 15.38
N ASP A 529 22.62 -10.31 16.30
CA ASP A 529 22.41 -10.83 17.67
C ASP A 529 21.80 -9.81 18.64
N ASP A 530 21.68 -8.54 18.21
CA ASP A 530 21.14 -7.43 18.98
C ASP A 530 20.60 -6.36 18.02
N ILE A 531 19.51 -6.69 17.31
CA ILE A 531 18.98 -5.92 16.17
C ILE A 531 18.56 -4.48 16.53
N LYS A 532 18.51 -4.16 17.81
CA LYS A 532 18.26 -2.82 18.34
C LYS A 532 19.51 -1.93 18.29
N ASN A 533 20.64 -2.44 17.84
CA ASN A 533 21.94 -1.77 17.73
C ASN A 533 22.61 -2.10 16.39
N ASP A 534 23.66 -1.36 16.04
CA ASP A 534 24.44 -1.60 14.82
C ASP A 534 25.80 -2.26 15.13
N SER A 535 26.44 -2.77 14.09
CA SER A 535 27.71 -3.47 14.19
C SER A 535 28.90 -2.53 14.41
N TYR A 536 28.86 -1.31 13.86
CA TYR A 536 29.98 -0.37 13.87
C TYR A 536 29.76 0.91 14.69
N THR A 537 28.56 1.09 15.25
CA THR A 537 28.21 2.26 16.07
C THR A 537 27.79 1.83 17.48
N LYS A 538 27.82 2.79 18.42
CA LYS A 538 27.34 2.53 19.80
C LYS A 538 25.81 2.59 19.91
N TRP A 539 25.18 3.39 19.06
CA TRP A 539 23.75 3.66 19.05
C TRP A 539 23.24 3.52 17.63
N PRO A 540 22.01 3.02 17.41
CA PRO A 540 21.39 2.95 16.10
C PRO A 540 21.58 4.23 15.31
N TYR A 541 22.18 4.08 14.14
CA TYR A 541 22.38 5.11 13.15
C TYR A 541 21.76 4.65 11.83
N GLN A 542 20.89 5.50 11.29
CA GLN A 542 20.23 5.25 10.03
C GLN A 542 20.98 6.04 8.96
N GLU A 543 21.73 5.36 8.10
CA GLU A 543 22.49 6.01 7.03
C GLU A 543 21.55 6.65 5.99
N ASN A 544 20.47 5.96 5.63
CA ASN A 544 19.57 6.36 4.54
C ASN A 544 18.20 6.77 5.05
N ILE A 545 17.64 7.85 4.50
CA ILE A 545 16.35 8.40 4.95
C ILE A 545 15.22 7.55 4.37
N VAL A 546 14.42 6.94 5.24
CA VAL A 546 13.27 6.11 4.85
C VAL A 546 11.96 6.83 5.12
N ALA A 547 11.04 6.77 4.16
CA ALA A 547 9.65 7.17 4.36
C ALA A 547 8.71 6.22 3.63
N ARG A 548 7.52 5.98 4.18
CA ARG A 548 6.46 5.19 3.53
C ARG A 548 5.35 6.10 3.03
N ILE A 549 5.02 5.97 1.75
CA ILE A 549 3.82 6.56 1.15
C ILE A 549 2.64 5.64 1.47
N THR A 550 1.69 6.14 2.26
CA THR A 550 0.49 5.41 2.65
C THR A 550 -0.77 6.19 2.26
N GLY A 551 -1.84 5.45 1.99
CA GLY A 551 -3.15 5.95 1.61
C GLY A 551 -4.14 4.79 1.60
N TRP A 552 -5.44 5.05 1.47
CA TRP A 552 -6.42 3.95 1.37
C TRP A 552 -6.23 3.12 0.10
N ASP A 553 -5.86 3.78 -0.99
CA ASP A 553 -5.58 3.22 -2.30
C ASP A 553 -4.67 4.17 -3.10
N VAL A 554 -4.47 3.85 -4.38
CA VAL A 554 -3.70 4.68 -5.32
C VAL A 554 -4.24 6.10 -5.49
N GLN A 555 -5.53 6.36 -5.27
CA GLN A 555 -6.09 7.71 -5.40
C GLN A 555 -5.49 8.63 -4.35
N ASP A 556 -5.49 8.16 -3.10
CA ASP A 556 -4.93 8.90 -1.97
C ASP A 556 -3.42 9.04 -2.10
N ALA A 557 -2.72 7.99 -2.52
CA ALA A 557 -1.28 8.02 -2.75
C ALA A 557 -0.91 9.00 -3.87
N SER A 558 -1.63 9.00 -4.99
CA SER A 558 -1.38 9.94 -6.10
C SER A 558 -1.63 11.39 -5.70
N ALA A 559 -2.70 11.66 -4.94
CA ALA A 559 -2.96 12.99 -4.40
C ALA A 559 -1.90 13.43 -3.39
N LEU A 560 -1.39 12.52 -2.54
CA LEU A 560 -0.31 12.81 -1.60
C LEU A 560 0.99 13.15 -2.33
N ILE A 561 1.34 12.38 -3.38
CA ILE A 561 2.51 12.64 -4.22
C ILE A 561 2.35 13.97 -4.94
N ALA A 562 1.23 14.22 -5.61
CA ALA A 562 0.97 15.46 -6.33
C ALA A 562 1.02 16.69 -5.41
N ARG A 563 0.42 16.60 -4.22
CA ARG A 563 0.52 17.66 -3.20
C ARG A 563 1.94 17.92 -2.74
N THR A 564 2.81 16.91 -2.75
CA THR A 564 4.22 17.05 -2.38
C THR A 564 5.03 17.68 -3.51
N VAL A 565 4.79 17.26 -4.75
CA VAL A 565 5.42 17.83 -5.95
C VAL A 565 5.09 19.31 -6.11
N PHE A 566 3.81 19.67 -6.01
CA PHE A 566 3.30 21.02 -6.24
C PHE A 566 3.07 21.81 -4.95
N TYR A 567 3.65 21.39 -3.82
CA TYR A 567 3.42 22.02 -2.52
C TYR A 567 3.65 23.53 -2.60
N GLU A 568 4.83 23.96 -3.09
CA GLU A 568 5.21 25.37 -3.18
C GLU A 568 4.26 26.20 -4.03
N GLU A 569 3.68 25.63 -5.08
CA GLU A 569 2.70 26.33 -5.92
C GLU A 569 1.36 26.47 -5.21
N MET A 570 0.85 25.37 -4.65
CA MET A 570 -0.40 25.36 -3.91
C MET A 570 -0.36 26.34 -2.74
N VAL A 571 0.74 26.33 -1.97
CA VAL A 571 0.82 27.10 -0.74
C VAL A 571 1.03 28.60 -0.98
N LYS A 572 1.40 29.06 -2.19
CA LYS A 572 1.41 30.51 -2.52
C LYS A 572 0.03 31.16 -2.33
N THR A 573 -1.04 30.39 -2.44
CA THR A 573 -2.42 30.87 -2.25
C THR A 573 -2.85 30.93 -0.77
N LEU A 574 -1.99 30.50 0.17
CA LEU A 574 -2.30 30.23 1.58
C LEU A 574 -1.47 31.06 2.58
N ASP A 575 -1.37 32.39 2.41
CA ASP A 575 -0.45 33.26 3.18
C ASP A 575 -0.65 33.18 4.71
N GLU A 576 -1.89 33.36 5.22
CA GLU A 576 -2.16 33.30 6.67
C GLU A 576 -1.96 31.88 7.25
N TRP A 577 -2.33 30.85 6.49
CA TRP A 577 -2.25 29.47 6.95
C TRP A 577 -0.79 29.04 7.17
N LYS A 578 0.14 29.42 6.27
CA LYS A 578 1.58 29.12 6.40
C LYS A 578 2.21 29.65 7.68
N ARG A 579 1.66 30.73 8.24
CA ARG A 579 2.19 31.40 9.44
C ARG A 579 1.53 30.94 10.73
N THR A 580 0.68 29.93 10.65
CA THR A 580 -0.08 29.41 11.78
C THR A 580 0.41 28.00 12.11
N ALA A 581 0.77 27.76 13.36
CA ALA A 581 1.08 26.42 13.87
C ALA A 581 0.09 26.08 14.99
N THR A 582 -0.45 24.86 14.97
CA THR A 582 -1.24 24.35 16.09
C THR A 582 -0.34 23.54 17.00
N VAL A 583 -0.20 23.97 18.25
CA VAL A 583 0.47 23.19 19.29
C VAL A 583 -0.61 22.58 20.18
N GLN A 584 -0.80 21.27 20.08
CA GLN A 584 -1.69 20.53 20.97
C GLN A 584 -0.83 19.73 21.95
N THR A 585 -1.02 19.98 23.24
CA THR A 585 -0.45 19.14 24.30
C THR A 585 -1.54 18.18 24.76
N GLY A 586 -1.31 16.87 24.63
CA GLY A 586 -2.19 15.89 25.25
C GLY A 586 -2.26 16.14 26.76
N CYS A 587 -3.45 16.06 27.35
CA CYS A 587 -3.57 15.99 28.80
C CYS A 587 -2.93 14.67 29.22
N GLY A 588 -1.70 14.72 29.73
CA GLY A 588 -1.07 13.58 30.37
C GLY A 588 -2.03 12.98 31.39
N THR A 589 -2.06 11.66 31.44
CA THR A 589 -3.01 10.85 32.21
C THR A 589 -3.13 11.30 33.68
N ASP A 590 -4.20 12.04 33.95
CA ASP A 590 -4.66 12.26 35.31
C ASP A 590 -5.35 10.97 35.81
N PHE A 591 -4.59 10.18 36.53
CA PHE A 591 -5.08 9.00 37.22
C PHE A 591 -5.56 9.41 38.62
N GLN A 592 -6.86 9.27 38.91
CA GLN A 592 -7.40 9.43 40.26
C GLN A 592 -8.10 8.17 40.73
N LYS A 593 -7.86 7.79 41.99
CA LYS A 593 -8.58 6.71 42.66
C LYS A 593 -9.89 7.24 43.22
N ILE A 594 -11.02 6.78 42.70
CA ILE A 594 -12.35 7.12 43.22
C ILE A 594 -12.95 5.91 43.92
N PRO A 595 -13.21 5.96 45.25
CA PRO A 595 -13.49 4.76 46.05
C PRO A 595 -14.64 3.87 45.55
N VAL A 596 -15.77 4.45 45.12
CA VAL A 596 -16.95 3.67 44.70
C VAL A 596 -16.77 3.11 43.28
N LEU A 597 -16.21 3.90 42.37
CA LEU A 597 -15.94 3.49 41.00
C LEU A 597 -14.77 2.50 40.93
N GLU A 598 -13.79 2.60 41.84
CA GLU A 598 -12.76 1.58 42.01
C GLU A 598 -13.34 0.26 42.49
N GLN A 599 -14.32 0.25 43.41
CA GLN A 599 -14.94 -0.99 43.84
C GLN A 599 -15.70 -1.68 42.70
N ILE A 600 -16.47 -0.92 41.92
CA ILE A 600 -17.16 -1.44 40.72
C ILE A 600 -16.15 -1.90 39.68
N LYS A 601 -15.10 -1.12 39.41
CA LYS A 601 -14.00 -1.52 38.54
C LYS A 601 -13.33 -2.79 39.02
N ASN A 602 -13.00 -2.92 40.31
CA ASN A 602 -12.32 -4.09 40.84
C ASN A 602 -13.18 -5.35 40.74
N ILE A 603 -14.51 -5.19 40.75
CA ILE A 603 -15.46 -6.28 40.48
C ILE A 603 -15.52 -6.63 38.98
N LEU A 604 -15.45 -5.63 38.09
CA LEU A 604 -15.57 -5.79 36.64
C LEU A 604 -14.22 -6.03 35.92
N ALA A 605 -13.09 -5.70 36.53
CA ALA A 605 -11.76 -5.77 35.91
C ALA A 605 -11.41 -7.18 35.44
N PRO A 606 -11.71 -8.26 36.20
CA PRO A 606 -11.52 -9.63 35.71
C PRO A 606 -12.40 -9.97 34.49
N LEU A 607 -13.59 -9.36 34.37
CA LEU A 607 -14.49 -9.54 33.21
C LEU A 607 -14.06 -8.74 31.97
N LEU A 608 -13.22 -7.72 32.15
CA LEU A 608 -12.76 -6.81 31.11
C LEU A 608 -11.28 -7.03 30.74
N GLY A 609 -10.67 -8.13 31.20
CA GLY A 609 -9.26 -8.43 30.95
C GLY A 609 -8.31 -7.43 31.60
N GLY A 610 -8.59 -6.96 32.82
CA GLY A 610 -7.73 -6.02 33.56
C GLY A 610 -7.49 -6.45 35.01
N HIS A 611 -6.54 -5.80 35.69
CA HIS A 611 -6.22 -6.10 37.09
C HIS A 611 -6.99 -5.20 38.07
N ALA A 612 -7.41 -5.77 39.19
CA ALA A 612 -7.96 -4.99 40.30
C ALA A 612 -6.87 -4.05 40.87
N GLY A 613 -7.19 -2.77 41.03
CA GLY A 613 -6.27 -1.76 41.56
C GLY A 613 -5.52 -0.93 40.51
N ASP A 614 -5.69 -1.21 39.22
CA ASP A 614 -5.18 -0.32 38.17
C ASP A 614 -5.82 1.08 38.31
N PRO A 615 -5.07 2.17 38.11
CA PRO A 615 -5.66 3.49 38.16
C PRO A 615 -6.71 3.67 37.05
N MET A 616 -7.83 4.31 37.38
CA MET A 616 -8.87 4.66 36.40
C MET A 616 -8.50 5.97 35.73
N LYS A 617 -8.57 6.02 34.39
CA LYS A 617 -8.51 7.29 33.66
C LYS A 617 -9.72 8.11 34.09
N PHE A 618 -9.50 9.15 34.88
CA PHE A 618 -10.58 9.98 35.36
C PHE A 618 -10.71 11.22 34.45
N PRO A 619 -11.93 11.63 34.08
CA PRO A 619 -12.16 12.88 33.37
C PRO A 619 -11.84 14.09 34.26
N SER A 620 -10.58 14.44 34.43
CA SER A 620 -10.15 15.69 35.08
C SER A 620 -9.83 16.77 34.05
N GLY A 621 -10.10 18.01 34.45
CA GLY A 621 -9.83 19.22 33.67
C GLY A 621 -10.71 19.35 32.43
N ALA A 622 -10.33 18.71 31.33
CA ALA A 622 -10.95 18.90 30.02
C ALA A 622 -12.42 18.49 29.98
N THR A 623 -12.80 17.35 30.58
CA THR A 623 -14.21 16.92 30.64
C THR A 623 -15.03 17.77 31.60
N ARG A 624 -14.42 18.41 32.59
CA ARG A 624 -15.10 19.41 33.41
C ARG A 624 -15.33 20.68 32.61
N PHE A 625 -14.36 21.14 31.82
CA PHE A 625 -14.57 22.28 30.91
C PHE A 625 -15.59 21.98 29.80
N SER A 626 -15.52 20.80 29.17
CA SER A 626 -16.49 20.36 28.17
C SER A 626 -17.87 20.06 28.78
N GLY A 627 -17.91 19.49 29.99
CA GLY A 627 -19.14 19.21 30.74
C GLY A 627 -19.80 20.48 31.26
N ASP A 628 -19.03 21.45 31.76
CA ASP A 628 -19.51 22.78 32.16
C ASP A 628 -19.99 23.56 30.92
N TYR A 629 -19.29 23.44 29.79
CA TYR A 629 -19.74 24.01 28.51
C TYR A 629 -21.03 23.35 28.01
N VAL A 630 -21.11 22.02 27.95
CA VAL A 630 -22.32 21.28 27.56
C VAL A 630 -23.48 21.57 28.52
N ALA A 631 -23.22 21.63 29.83
CA ALA A 631 -24.23 22.02 30.83
C ALA A 631 -24.68 23.48 30.66
N SER A 632 -23.78 24.40 30.28
CA SER A 632 -24.15 25.80 29.98
C SER A 632 -25.02 25.91 28.72
N VAL A 633 -24.71 25.12 27.68
CA VAL A 633 -25.48 25.09 26.42
C VAL A 633 -26.85 24.43 26.59
N ILE A 634 -26.96 23.40 27.45
CA ILE A 634 -28.23 22.74 27.76
C ILE A 634 -29.07 23.59 28.74
N GLY A 635 -28.43 24.31 29.66
CA GLY A 635 -29.08 25.21 30.62
C GLY A 635 -29.75 26.42 29.95
N GLU A 636 -29.17 26.95 28.86
CA GLU A 636 -29.75 28.08 28.12
C GLU A 636 -30.98 27.72 27.26
N ARG A 637 -31.31 26.43 27.10
CA ARG A 637 -32.56 25.98 26.43
C ARG A 637 -33.73 25.73 27.38
N ARG A 638 -33.60 26.09 28.66
CA ARG A 638 -34.71 26.12 29.63
C ARG A 638 -34.72 27.42 30.43
N ILE A 639 -34.89 28.56 29.75
CA ILE A 639 -35.58 29.75 30.27
C ILE A 639 -36.41 30.34 29.13
#